data_AF-A0AAN2PAW5-F1
#
_entry.id   AF-A0AAN2PAW5-F1
#
_cell.length_a   1.000
_cell.length_b   1.000
_cell.length_c   1.000
_cell.angle_alpha   90.00
_cell.angle_beta   90.00
_cell.angle_gamma   90.00
#
_symmetry.space_group_name_H-M   'P 1'
#
loop_
_entity.id
_entity.type
_entity.pdbx_description
1 polymer ?
#
loop_
_entity_poly.entity_id
_entity_poly.type
_entity_poly.pdbx_seq_one_letter_code
_entity_poly.pdbx_strand_id
1 'polypeptide(L)'
;MTSIIIPEIEEGIEKILLVQWYKQPGDYITVGESLAKFSCEGIEFDLFSEKEGTLKELNVAEDTIVKIGDLICYLDSGDAISEELLKEVEKQETMEEKEPLENVTSLAEKNNIDSSIYLMNKNEEQVLFSPDSQTVPVSAISMTYKEVRSLISHLYQSAEENFFKDEASFFQEIKKMLRSRWVYMNNGNIIYDHNIAAVFPYRKYYELMDEDFDYKKHLDVSGFIGDAMTREEAAKSFNTTDHPVYKRILTLDDYSANKNPSISRIFANQTANSSKSIAFKSNGYDIQSYDVVNQKNNLLGKGFFVPVFRLNGENAFEINDRKALRLWLENRLVPSGLSEERQKEYEYLLELHQLKELDHESFLKELPSIAIDSNTFYEKLLNSEKVRADIDTYDEKMLTDPNRGHWDLWPVTSDEKPLTIKLNEEIMARNPKMDIREDGIVGIDFGTKSTVVVHQEESDFTLPMRIGVGYHNTEVQDWHYENPTVIEFIDLEHFLELYQEKEGRPDTRWQDVTVSHNALNNLMNGKSDHYYSIFNNLKQWAGEKNNELRLKDKRGYAVVLRSFLDLTDQEINPIELYAYYLGLYINNQNNGIYLDYTLSFPVTYEKEVREKILKCFERGLKKTLPMPIQQDEELMKKFRVTAGASEPAAYAVCALQEYGFEPEEDEKTYYGVFDFGGGTTDFDFGIWREAGLKESRYDYVIEHFAAGGDRYLGGENMLELLAFQVFKNNQRTMRELNIPFTLPAECVKFPGSETLINESQEAYLNAKQLVEKLRPLWERHERYEEQFGKGMIRADLFDKAGHAKLNVELLIDQDEMEQQIEARIDKGIKNFFESLRRAFARSEHSKINKVNILLAGNSSKSPVVMNLFNKWIEREVQNTQNWGEVSGDLFEILPPLGTEGAYLKQEERNRVVNRDIITAPTGKTGVAFGLVQSRKGGSIKVIDRDMVNGESKFKYFLGIGRKGKLKTMIDQEEEYNIWHLFIDASEEDFEIYYTSLPEASTNQLDIKQAQRKKLRIEHVDDSAFVYIRTISPTVIEYVVADEGSILNGVYLSEINKVELS
;
A
#
# COMPACT_ATOMS: atom_id res chain seq x y z
N MET A 1 20.51 38.69 15.03
CA MET A 1 20.15 38.32 16.42
C MET A 1 18.65 38.37 16.64
N THR A 2 18.09 37.23 16.98
CA THR A 2 16.67 37.01 17.24
C THR A 2 16.53 36.25 18.56
N SER A 3 15.69 36.74 19.46
CA SER A 3 15.41 36.11 20.75
C SER A 3 14.38 34.99 20.61
N ILE A 4 14.64 33.83 21.23
CA ILE A 4 13.65 32.78 21.46
C ILE A 4 13.22 32.82 22.93
N ILE A 5 11.91 32.89 23.14
CA ILE A 5 11.26 32.87 24.46
C ILE A 5 10.40 31.62 24.59
N ILE A 6 10.04 31.24 25.81
CA ILE A 6 9.14 30.11 26.07
C ILE A 6 7.71 30.47 25.59
N PRO A 7 7.11 29.72 24.66
CA PRO A 7 5.75 29.96 24.18
C PRO A 7 4.70 29.62 25.24
N GLU A 8 3.48 30.10 25.05
CA GLU A 8 2.32 29.72 25.85
C GLU A 8 1.86 28.30 25.46
N ILE A 9 1.76 27.40 26.45
CA ILE A 9 1.52 25.96 26.21
C ILE A 9 0.04 25.62 26.42
N GLU A 10 -0.52 25.89 27.60
CA GLU A 10 -1.95 25.74 27.93
C GLU A 10 -2.40 26.79 28.97
N GLU A 11 -3.69 27.10 29.00
CA GLU A 11 -4.29 28.02 29.99
C GLU A 11 -4.09 27.53 31.43
N GLY A 12 -3.17 28.16 32.17
CA GLY A 12 -2.96 27.93 33.60
C GLY A 12 -1.56 27.46 34.00
N ILE A 13 -0.68 27.16 33.05
CA ILE A 13 0.72 26.78 33.34
C ILE A 13 1.60 28.02 33.45
N GLU A 14 2.13 28.31 34.65
CA GLU A 14 3.03 29.47 34.87
C GLU A 14 4.52 29.14 34.71
N LYS A 15 4.93 27.87 34.87
CA LYS A 15 6.34 27.43 34.94
C LYS A 15 6.54 26.02 34.40
N ILE A 16 7.70 25.79 33.81
CA ILE A 16 8.14 24.49 33.28
C ILE A 16 9.62 24.24 33.64
N LEU A 17 10.03 22.97 33.68
CA LEU A 17 11.42 22.56 33.91
C LEU A 17 12.11 22.34 32.55
N LEU A 18 13.26 22.98 32.32
CA LEU A 18 14.13 22.63 31.20
C LEU A 18 14.93 21.37 31.55
N VAL A 19 14.71 20.29 30.79
CA VAL A 19 15.33 18.97 31.03
C VAL A 19 16.63 18.82 30.25
N GLN A 20 16.65 19.22 28.98
CA GLN A 20 17.81 19.00 28.10
C GLN A 20 17.85 20.02 26.94
N TRP A 21 19.03 20.47 26.51
CA TRP A 21 19.23 21.14 25.22
C TRP A 21 19.63 20.13 24.14
N TYR A 22 19.02 20.23 22.96
CA TYR A 22 19.40 19.41 21.79
C TYR A 22 20.43 20.10 20.88
N LYS A 23 20.77 21.36 21.16
CA LYS A 23 21.63 22.22 20.34
C LYS A 23 22.59 23.02 21.21
N GLN A 24 23.81 23.24 20.72
CA GLN A 24 24.87 23.99 21.39
C GLN A 24 25.21 25.28 20.64
N PRO A 25 25.73 26.33 21.31
CA PRO A 25 26.20 27.54 20.65
C PRO A 25 27.21 27.25 19.53
N GLY A 26 26.87 27.64 18.30
CA GLY A 26 27.58 27.31 17.06
C GLY A 26 26.75 26.47 16.09
N ASP A 27 25.76 25.71 16.58
CA ASP A 27 24.91 24.87 15.74
C ASP A 27 23.92 25.70 14.92
N TYR A 28 23.70 25.30 13.66
CA TYR A 28 22.61 25.84 12.86
C TYR A 28 21.29 25.14 13.21
N ILE A 29 20.21 25.90 13.26
CA ILE A 29 18.86 25.45 13.60
C ILE A 29 17.91 25.85 12.47
N THR A 30 17.04 24.91 12.09
CA THR A 30 16.00 25.09 11.08
C THR A 30 14.61 25.28 11.71
N VAL A 31 13.66 25.83 10.96
CA VAL A 31 12.27 26.02 11.44
C VAL A 31 11.60 24.67 11.62
N GLY A 32 11.02 24.43 12.81
CA GLY A 32 10.38 23.17 13.18
C GLY A 32 11.32 22.12 13.77
N GLU A 33 12.61 22.44 13.94
CA GLU A 33 13.60 21.55 14.56
C GLU A 33 13.55 21.59 16.09
N SER A 34 13.71 20.44 16.75
CA SER A 34 13.66 20.35 18.22
C SER A 34 14.89 21.02 18.83
N LEU A 35 14.65 22.01 19.70
CA LEU A 35 15.66 22.88 20.27
C LEU A 35 16.04 22.44 21.70
N ALA A 36 15.02 22.13 22.51
CA ALA A 36 15.20 21.75 23.90
C ALA A 36 13.98 20.97 24.43
N LYS A 37 14.21 20.07 25.39
CA LYS A 37 13.17 19.28 26.07
C LYS A 37 12.73 19.92 27.36
N PHE A 38 11.42 20.01 27.58
CA PHE A 38 10.82 20.52 28.80
C PHE A 38 9.94 19.46 29.49
N SER A 39 9.73 19.64 30.79
CA SER A 39 8.83 18.82 31.61
C SER A 39 7.87 19.69 32.42
N CYS A 40 6.60 19.29 32.48
CA CYS A 40 5.58 19.86 33.36
C CYS A 40 4.75 18.72 33.98
N GLU A 41 4.66 18.69 35.31
CA GLU A 41 3.90 17.69 36.10
C GLU A 41 4.17 16.21 35.76
N GLY A 42 5.32 15.89 35.17
CA GLY A 42 5.72 14.53 34.77
C GLY A 42 5.45 14.18 33.30
N ILE A 43 4.91 15.12 32.52
CA ILE A 43 4.79 15.01 31.06
C ILE A 43 5.97 15.76 30.42
N GLU A 44 6.67 15.11 29.50
CA GLU A 44 7.80 15.68 28.77
C GLU A 44 7.40 16.03 27.33
N PHE A 45 7.88 17.16 26.82
CA PHE A 45 7.60 17.64 25.48
C PHE A 45 8.76 18.47 24.93
N ASP A 46 8.85 18.54 23.61
CA ASP A 46 9.90 19.26 22.91
C ASP A 46 9.46 20.68 22.55
N LEU A 47 10.36 21.65 22.73
CA LEU A 47 10.23 22.98 22.16
C LEU A 47 10.92 23.00 20.79
N PHE A 48 10.12 23.21 19.75
CA PHE A 48 10.60 23.36 18.38
C PHE A 48 10.95 24.83 18.07
N SER A 49 11.99 25.06 17.27
CA SER A 49 12.37 26.41 16.88
C SER A 49 11.40 26.99 15.85
N GLU A 50 10.76 28.13 16.16
CA GLU A 50 9.91 28.85 15.21
C GLU A 50 10.70 29.57 14.10
N LYS A 51 12.04 29.64 14.21
CA LYS A 51 12.90 30.49 13.38
C LYS A 51 14.23 29.80 13.09
N GLU A 52 14.75 30.01 11.89
CA GLU A 52 16.08 29.54 11.50
C GLU A 52 17.20 30.49 11.98
N GLY A 53 18.41 29.95 12.09
CA GLY A 53 19.62 30.71 12.39
C GLY A 53 20.65 29.92 13.21
N THR A 54 21.85 30.48 13.35
CA THR A 54 22.90 29.87 14.17
C THR A 54 22.67 30.17 15.65
N LEU A 55 22.65 29.15 16.50
CA LEU A 55 22.55 29.30 17.96
C LEU A 55 23.78 30.05 18.48
N LYS A 56 23.57 31.17 19.17
CA LYS A 56 24.66 32.04 19.62
C LYS A 56 24.98 31.92 21.10
N GLU A 57 23.94 31.78 21.93
CA GLU A 57 24.05 31.74 23.38
C GLU A 57 22.83 31.01 23.96
N LEU A 58 23.06 30.18 24.96
CA LEU A 58 22.03 29.58 25.81
C LEU A 58 21.95 30.39 27.11
N ASN A 59 20.76 30.93 27.40
CA ASN A 59 20.54 31.83 28.55
C ASN A 59 19.97 31.10 29.78
N VAL A 60 19.65 29.81 29.65
CA VAL A 60 19.11 28.94 30.70
C VAL A 60 19.87 27.62 30.70
N ALA A 61 20.30 27.16 31.88
CA ALA A 61 20.95 25.86 32.04
C ALA A 61 19.92 24.73 32.18
N GLU A 62 20.32 23.51 31.84
CA GLU A 62 19.54 22.29 32.14
C GLU A 62 19.24 22.19 33.65
N ASP A 63 18.20 21.42 34.01
CA ASP A 63 17.63 21.31 35.36
C ASP A 63 17.10 22.63 35.96
N THR A 64 16.87 23.67 35.15
CA THR A 64 16.36 24.97 35.62
C THR A 64 14.86 25.15 35.39
N ILE A 65 14.13 25.57 36.43
CA ILE A 65 12.72 25.95 36.33
C ILE A 65 12.60 27.38 35.80
N VAL A 66 11.83 27.56 34.74
CA VAL A 66 11.65 28.79 33.97
C VAL A 66 10.15 29.12 33.82
N LYS A 67 9.81 30.39 33.58
CA LYS A 67 8.43 30.85 33.38
C LYS A 67 8.07 30.94 31.90
N ILE A 68 6.79 30.80 31.61
CA ILE A 68 6.27 31.14 30.27
C ILE A 68 6.63 32.59 29.93
N GLY A 69 7.16 32.80 28.73
CA GLY A 69 7.68 34.09 28.25
C GLY A 69 9.11 34.44 28.66
N ASP A 70 9.81 33.63 29.47
CA ASP A 70 11.24 33.85 29.74
C ASP A 70 12.09 33.62 28.48
N LEU A 71 13.17 34.40 28.34
CA LEU A 71 14.16 34.27 27.26
C LEU A 71 15.09 33.08 27.51
N ILE A 72 15.22 32.19 26.52
CA ILE A 72 16.00 30.95 26.66
C ILE A 72 17.27 30.91 25.79
N CYS A 73 17.28 31.52 24.61
CA CYS A 73 18.47 31.61 23.76
C CYS A 73 18.38 32.74 22.71
N TYR A 74 19.52 33.01 22.06
CA TYR A 74 19.62 33.88 20.88
C TYR A 74 20.06 33.11 19.64
N LEU A 75 19.38 33.36 18.51
CA LEU A 75 19.79 32.93 17.17
C LEU A 75 20.42 34.11 16.42
N ASP A 76 21.44 33.88 15.60
CA ASP A 76 21.88 34.86 14.60
C ASP A 76 21.32 34.51 13.22
N SER A 77 20.34 35.31 12.80
CA SER A 77 19.87 35.44 11.42
C SER A 77 20.95 36.15 10.59
N GLY A 78 21.59 35.42 9.69
CA GLY A 78 22.86 35.82 9.07
C GLY A 78 22.77 37.09 8.21
N ASP A 79 23.53 38.11 8.60
CA ASP A 79 23.88 39.24 7.75
C ASP A 79 25.30 39.71 8.09
N ALA A 80 26.16 39.82 7.07
CA ALA A 80 27.59 40.21 7.09
C ALA A 80 28.61 39.34 7.85
N ILE A 81 29.55 38.73 7.10
CA ILE A 81 30.94 38.48 7.53
C ILE A 81 31.87 39.26 6.58
N SER A 82 32.89 39.91 7.14
CA SER A 82 33.71 40.94 6.49
C SER A 82 35.04 40.46 5.89
N GLU A 83 35.43 41.10 4.78
CA GLU A 83 36.60 40.99 3.89
C GLU A 83 38.03 40.71 4.42
N GLU A 84 38.28 40.40 5.70
CA GLU A 84 39.64 40.50 6.29
C GLU A 84 40.46 39.19 6.38
N LEU A 85 40.08 38.12 5.67
CA LEU A 85 40.84 36.86 5.58
C LEU A 85 41.49 36.56 4.21
N LEU A 86 41.31 37.44 3.21
CA LEU A 86 41.71 37.21 1.80
C LEU A 86 43.06 37.84 1.40
N LYS A 87 44.11 37.79 2.24
CA LYS A 87 45.39 38.49 1.91
C LYS A 87 46.74 37.80 2.14
N GLU A 88 46.83 36.55 2.59
CA GLU A 88 48.13 35.88 2.82
C GLU A 88 48.28 34.45 2.24
N VAL A 89 47.62 34.10 1.13
CA VAL A 89 47.91 32.83 0.40
C VAL A 89 47.97 33.00 -1.14
N GLU A 90 48.71 34.00 -1.62
CA GLU A 90 49.21 34.01 -3.01
C GLU A 90 50.75 34.12 -3.03
N LYS A 91 51.43 32.97 -2.88
CA LYS A 91 52.75 32.66 -3.47
C LYS A 91 53.28 31.29 -3.02
N GLN A 92 53.08 30.26 -3.85
CA GLN A 92 54.17 29.49 -4.48
C GLN A 92 53.59 28.39 -5.39
N GLU A 93 54.00 28.40 -6.67
CA GLU A 93 53.59 27.47 -7.73
C GLU A 93 54.46 26.18 -7.78
N THR A 94 54.05 25.27 -8.68
CA THR A 94 54.72 24.05 -9.23
C THR A 94 54.71 22.79 -8.35
N MET A 95 54.42 21.57 -8.84
CA MET A 95 53.98 21.07 -10.18
C MET A 95 53.07 19.81 -9.95
N GLU A 96 52.57 18.98 -10.88
CA GLU A 96 52.94 18.54 -12.23
C GLU A 96 51.69 17.98 -12.99
N GLU A 97 51.74 17.76 -14.30
CA GLU A 97 50.57 17.61 -15.20
C GLU A 97 49.98 16.19 -15.38
N LYS A 98 48.67 16.12 -15.66
CA LYS A 98 48.06 15.18 -16.64
C LYS A 98 46.95 15.88 -17.44
N GLU A 99 46.88 15.61 -18.74
CA GLU A 99 46.05 16.32 -19.73
C GLU A 99 44.53 16.10 -19.57
N PRO A 100 43.68 17.14 -19.69
CA PRO A 100 42.23 17.01 -19.85
C PRO A 100 41.78 17.03 -21.33
N LEU A 101 40.66 16.35 -21.63
CA LEU A 101 40.03 16.39 -22.97
C LEU A 101 39.39 17.75 -23.25
N GLU A 102 39.91 18.45 -24.26
CA GLU A 102 39.67 19.87 -24.58
C GLU A 102 38.28 20.21 -25.21
N ASN A 103 37.22 19.43 -24.93
CA ASN A 103 35.87 19.67 -25.51
C ASN A 103 34.69 19.38 -24.57
N VAL A 104 34.90 19.14 -23.28
CA VAL A 104 33.82 18.86 -22.30
C VAL A 104 33.46 20.08 -21.43
N THR A 105 34.40 21.01 -21.22
CA THR A 105 34.31 22.03 -20.16
C THR A 105 33.41 23.24 -20.46
N SER A 106 33.10 23.56 -21.72
CA SER A 106 32.43 24.83 -22.08
C SER A 106 30.91 24.94 -21.81
N LEU A 107 30.28 23.86 -21.33
CA LEU A 107 28.93 23.88 -20.76
C LEU A 107 28.91 23.67 -19.24
N ALA A 108 29.84 22.89 -18.68
CA ALA A 108 29.91 22.61 -17.24
C ALA A 108 30.13 23.88 -16.40
N GLU A 109 31.11 24.70 -16.78
CA GLU A 109 31.41 25.99 -16.12
C GLU A 109 30.23 26.98 -16.19
N LYS A 110 29.26 26.76 -17.07
CA LYS A 110 28.16 27.70 -17.25
C LYS A 110 27.08 27.59 -16.20
N ASN A 111 26.85 26.47 -15.51
CA ASN A 111 25.55 26.27 -14.83
C ASN A 111 25.52 26.41 -13.29
N ASN A 112 26.66 26.53 -12.59
CA ASN A 112 26.75 26.60 -11.12
C ASN A 112 26.12 25.41 -10.34
N ILE A 113 25.79 24.32 -11.04
CA ILE A 113 25.44 23.00 -10.52
C ILE A 113 26.75 22.25 -10.26
N ASP A 114 26.78 21.34 -9.28
CA ASP A 114 27.95 20.48 -9.10
C ASP A 114 28.25 19.69 -10.38
N SER A 115 29.39 19.99 -10.98
CA SER A 115 29.83 19.46 -12.27
C SER A 115 30.54 18.11 -12.14
N SER A 116 30.18 17.34 -11.10
CA SER A 116 30.77 16.04 -10.76
C SER A 116 30.06 14.85 -11.41
N ILE A 117 28.81 14.99 -11.88
CA ILE A 117 28.08 13.92 -12.55
C ILE A 117 27.56 14.38 -13.92
N TYR A 118 27.70 13.52 -14.94
CA TYR A 118 27.22 13.79 -16.29
C TYR A 118 26.49 12.59 -16.92
N LEU A 119 25.28 12.80 -17.42
CA LEU A 119 24.60 11.84 -18.30
C LEU A 119 25.01 12.10 -19.76
N MET A 120 25.47 11.08 -20.48
CA MET A 120 25.93 11.18 -21.88
C MET A 120 25.34 10.09 -22.77
N ASN A 121 25.02 10.43 -24.03
CA ASN A 121 24.77 9.43 -25.09
C ASN A 121 26.09 8.89 -25.67
N LYS A 122 26.86 8.23 -24.81
CA LYS A 122 28.08 7.47 -25.16
C LYS A 122 27.97 6.11 -24.50
N ASN A 123 28.52 5.10 -25.17
CA ASN A 123 28.71 3.78 -24.60
C ASN A 123 30.13 3.70 -24.00
N GLU A 124 30.35 4.34 -22.85
CA GLU A 124 31.50 4.04 -22.00
C GLU A 124 31.10 2.86 -21.11
N GLU A 125 31.58 1.65 -21.43
CA GLU A 125 31.28 0.43 -20.67
C GLU A 125 31.66 0.61 -19.19
N GLN A 126 30.75 0.22 -18.29
CA GLN A 126 31.01 0.24 -16.85
C GLN A 126 32.08 -0.80 -16.50
N VAL A 127 33.31 -0.33 -16.25
CA VAL A 127 34.45 -1.18 -15.89
C VAL A 127 34.34 -1.61 -14.42
N LEU A 128 34.03 -2.88 -14.19
CA LEU A 128 34.15 -3.47 -12.85
C LEU A 128 35.58 -3.91 -12.58
N PHE A 129 36.26 -3.21 -11.66
CA PHE A 129 37.57 -3.63 -11.18
C PHE A 129 37.44 -4.84 -10.26
N SER A 130 37.77 -6.03 -10.78
CA SER A 130 37.57 -7.33 -10.12
C SER A 130 36.08 -7.68 -9.96
N PRO A 131 35.38 -8.16 -11.01
CA PRO A 131 33.94 -8.44 -10.98
C PRO A 131 33.52 -9.54 -9.98
N ASP A 132 34.47 -10.39 -9.57
CA ASP A 132 34.28 -11.41 -8.53
C ASP A 132 34.38 -10.84 -7.10
N SER A 133 34.60 -9.52 -6.96
CA SER A 133 34.63 -8.83 -5.67
C SER A 133 33.22 -8.66 -5.08
N GLN A 134 33.16 -8.53 -3.76
CA GLN A 134 31.96 -8.16 -3.01
C GLN A 134 31.48 -6.75 -3.39
N THR A 135 32.43 -5.87 -3.65
CA THR A 135 32.24 -4.44 -3.92
C THR A 135 33.28 -3.97 -4.92
N VAL A 136 32.91 -3.01 -5.75
CA VAL A 136 33.81 -2.39 -6.74
C VAL A 136 33.58 -0.89 -6.82
N PRO A 137 34.64 -0.06 -6.88
CA PRO A 137 34.49 1.35 -7.18
C PRO A 137 34.03 1.52 -8.62
N VAL A 138 33.13 2.47 -8.86
CA VAL A 138 32.62 2.83 -10.18
C VAL A 138 32.78 4.33 -10.41
N SER A 139 33.36 4.69 -11.56
CA SER A 139 33.45 6.07 -12.08
C SER A 139 32.54 6.30 -13.30
N ALA A 140 31.85 5.24 -13.76
CA ALA A 140 30.83 5.28 -14.79
C ALA A 140 29.76 4.22 -14.50
N ILE A 141 28.49 4.55 -14.72
CA ILE A 141 27.33 3.68 -14.52
C ILE A 141 26.61 3.53 -15.85
N SER A 142 26.31 2.29 -16.26
CA SER A 142 25.54 1.99 -17.46
C SER A 142 24.06 1.88 -17.13
N MET A 143 23.19 2.60 -17.85
CA MET A 143 21.74 2.61 -17.65
C MET A 143 20.97 2.40 -18.95
N THR A 144 19.83 1.73 -18.88
CA THR A 144 18.88 1.61 -20.00
C THR A 144 18.18 2.94 -20.30
N TYR A 145 17.53 3.04 -21.47
CA TYR A 145 16.77 4.25 -21.81
C TYR A 145 15.65 4.53 -20.79
N LYS A 146 14.92 3.49 -20.35
CA LYS A 146 13.87 3.60 -19.33
C LYS A 146 14.38 4.14 -18.00
N GLU A 147 15.52 3.63 -17.52
CA GLU A 147 16.11 4.07 -16.25
C GLU A 147 16.56 5.53 -16.28
N VAL A 148 17.09 5.99 -17.42
CA VAL A 148 17.41 7.40 -17.63
C VAL A 148 16.15 8.27 -17.69
N ARG A 149 15.05 7.78 -18.26
CA ARG A 149 13.75 8.48 -18.26
C ARG A 149 13.16 8.59 -16.85
N SER A 150 13.27 7.55 -16.02
CA SER A 150 12.96 7.59 -14.58
C SER A 150 13.83 8.63 -13.87
N LEU A 151 15.15 8.62 -14.09
CA LEU A 151 16.06 9.60 -13.49
C LEU A 151 15.73 11.04 -13.90
N ILE A 152 15.55 11.35 -15.18
CA ILE A 152 15.23 12.71 -15.63
C ILE A 152 13.87 13.17 -15.08
N SER A 153 12.89 12.27 -14.98
CA SER A 153 11.61 12.59 -14.36
C SER A 153 11.74 12.90 -12.87
N HIS A 154 12.61 12.18 -12.16
CA HIS A 154 12.95 12.44 -10.75
C HIS A 154 13.71 13.77 -10.58
N LEU A 155 14.73 14.03 -11.40
CA LEU A 155 15.49 15.29 -11.39
C LEU A 155 14.58 16.50 -11.69
N TYR A 156 13.70 16.38 -12.69
CA TYR A 156 12.71 17.42 -13.00
C TYR A 156 11.75 17.64 -11.82
N GLN A 157 11.26 16.56 -11.20
CA GLN A 157 10.34 16.66 -10.06
C GLN A 157 11.03 17.30 -8.85
N SER A 158 12.25 16.89 -8.50
CA SER A 158 13.04 17.50 -7.42
C SER A 158 13.28 18.99 -7.69
N ALA A 159 13.70 19.34 -8.92
CA ALA A 159 13.91 20.73 -9.32
C ALA A 159 12.60 21.56 -9.29
N GLU A 160 11.47 21.02 -9.77
CA GLU A 160 10.16 21.69 -9.68
C GLU A 160 9.65 21.78 -8.22
N GLU A 161 9.93 20.80 -7.37
CA GLU A 161 9.54 20.86 -5.96
C GLU A 161 10.36 21.88 -5.20
N ASN A 162 11.69 21.88 -5.35
CA ASN A 162 12.57 22.91 -4.79
C ASN A 162 12.20 24.31 -5.29
N PHE A 163 11.80 24.46 -6.57
CA PHE A 163 11.24 25.71 -7.12
C PHE A 163 10.10 26.27 -6.26
N PHE A 164 9.17 25.42 -5.81
CA PHE A 164 7.97 25.87 -5.12
C PHE A 164 8.03 25.77 -3.60
N LYS A 165 8.86 24.88 -3.04
CA LYS A 165 9.01 24.64 -1.60
C LYS A 165 9.74 25.76 -0.88
N ASP A 166 10.76 26.34 -1.52
CA ASP A 166 11.70 27.23 -0.83
C ASP A 166 11.34 28.72 -0.92
N GLU A 167 11.53 29.47 0.17
CA GLU A 167 11.50 30.95 0.18
C GLU A 167 12.89 31.58 0.02
N ALA A 168 13.95 30.76 -0.13
CA ALA A 168 15.29 31.20 -0.46
C ALA A 168 15.35 32.17 -1.67
N SER A 169 16.38 33.02 -1.68
CA SER A 169 16.53 34.16 -2.60
C SER A 169 16.43 33.81 -4.09
N PHE A 170 16.73 32.55 -4.43
CA PHE A 170 16.63 32.01 -5.79
C PHE A 170 15.27 32.21 -6.44
N PHE A 171 14.24 31.57 -5.88
CA PHE A 171 12.94 31.54 -6.55
C PHE A 171 12.08 32.76 -6.29
N GLN A 172 12.46 33.66 -5.38
CA GLN A 172 11.73 34.92 -5.17
C GLN A 172 11.71 35.82 -6.41
N GLU A 173 12.80 35.90 -7.17
CA GLU A 173 12.84 36.68 -8.42
C GLU A 173 11.88 36.11 -9.46
N ILE A 174 11.91 34.79 -9.69
CA ILE A 174 11.05 34.14 -10.67
C ILE A 174 9.59 34.10 -10.20
N LYS A 175 9.30 33.84 -8.91
CA LYS A 175 7.94 33.94 -8.34
C LYS A 175 7.39 35.37 -8.46
N LYS A 176 8.22 36.39 -8.25
CA LYS A 176 7.87 37.81 -8.48
C LYS A 176 7.61 38.10 -9.95
N MET A 177 8.35 37.51 -10.89
CA MET A 177 8.07 37.61 -12.32
C MET A 177 6.78 36.86 -12.70
N LEU A 178 6.58 35.62 -12.24
CA LEU A 178 5.36 34.85 -12.47
C LEU A 178 4.11 35.62 -12.01
N ARG A 179 4.19 36.32 -10.88
CA ARG A 179 3.13 37.22 -10.35
C ARG A 179 3.15 38.63 -10.94
N SER A 180 4.16 38.99 -11.73
CA SER A 180 4.22 40.30 -12.39
C SER A 180 3.27 40.29 -13.57
N ARG A 181 2.43 41.32 -13.65
CA ARG A 181 1.43 41.45 -14.72
C ARG A 181 2.02 41.30 -16.12
N TRP A 182 3.21 41.86 -16.34
CA TRP A 182 3.93 41.71 -17.60
C TRP A 182 5.38 41.31 -17.37
N VAL A 183 5.86 40.35 -18.17
CA VAL A 183 7.24 39.86 -18.14
C VAL A 183 7.78 39.85 -19.57
N TYR A 184 8.87 40.58 -19.80
CA TYR A 184 9.57 40.50 -21.08
C TYR A 184 10.33 39.18 -21.15
N MET A 185 10.33 38.54 -22.32
CA MET A 185 11.07 37.30 -22.56
C MET A 185 12.29 37.57 -23.42
N ASN A 186 13.43 36.96 -23.07
CA ASN A 186 14.66 36.99 -23.87
C ASN A 186 14.41 36.39 -25.26
N ASN A 187 13.54 35.38 -25.32
CA ASN A 187 13.31 34.56 -26.50
C ASN A 187 12.29 35.25 -27.42
N GLY A 188 12.77 35.82 -28.54
CA GLY A 188 11.92 36.31 -29.64
C GLY A 188 11.41 37.76 -29.56
N ASN A 189 11.88 38.58 -28.60
CA ASN A 189 11.33 39.92 -28.32
C ASN A 189 9.80 39.86 -28.11
N ILE A 190 9.35 39.10 -27.13
CA ILE A 190 7.92 39.01 -26.76
C ILE A 190 7.72 39.42 -25.31
N ILE A 191 6.48 39.73 -24.95
CA ILE A 191 6.08 40.04 -23.58
C ILE A 191 4.89 39.18 -23.18
N TYR A 192 5.02 38.49 -22.06
CA TYR A 192 3.96 37.71 -21.43
C TYR A 192 3.04 38.62 -20.61
N ASP A 193 1.72 38.45 -20.73
CA ASP A 193 0.71 39.05 -19.85
C ASP A 193 0.06 37.96 -19.00
N HIS A 194 0.30 38.01 -17.70
CA HIS A 194 -0.17 37.01 -16.74
C HIS A 194 -1.71 36.96 -16.67
N ASN A 195 -2.40 38.10 -16.84
CA ASN A 195 -3.86 38.17 -16.64
C ASN A 195 -4.66 37.32 -17.64
N ILE A 196 -4.05 36.99 -18.78
CA ILE A 196 -4.66 36.23 -19.88
C ILE A 196 -3.81 35.04 -20.35
N ALA A 197 -2.74 34.70 -19.62
CA ALA A 197 -1.82 33.60 -19.92
C ALA A 197 -1.37 33.56 -21.40
N ALA A 198 -0.92 34.70 -21.93
CA ALA A 198 -0.58 34.85 -23.34
C ALA A 198 0.68 35.70 -23.54
N VAL A 199 1.36 35.53 -24.68
CA VAL A 199 2.46 36.39 -25.11
C VAL A 199 2.03 37.32 -26.25
N PHE A 200 2.72 38.46 -26.37
CA PHE A 200 2.55 39.48 -27.40
C PHE A 200 3.90 39.87 -28.02
N PRO A 201 3.95 40.25 -29.31
CA PRO A 201 5.20 40.69 -29.93
C PRO A 201 5.62 42.08 -29.45
N TYR A 202 6.93 42.27 -29.32
CA TYR A 202 7.59 43.52 -28.96
C TYR A 202 8.61 43.92 -30.05
N ARG A 203 8.94 45.21 -30.10
CA ARG A 203 9.96 45.84 -30.98
C ARG A 203 9.78 45.83 -32.51
N LYS A 204 9.54 44.73 -33.23
CA LYS A 204 9.68 44.70 -34.72
C LYS A 204 8.43 44.44 -35.59
N TYR A 205 7.40 43.78 -35.09
CA TYR A 205 6.29 43.32 -35.94
C TYR A 205 5.28 44.40 -36.36
N TYR A 206 5.31 45.58 -35.73
CA TYR A 206 4.38 46.68 -36.01
C TYR A 206 4.93 47.71 -37.03
N GLU A 207 6.08 47.42 -37.63
CA GLU A 207 6.76 48.29 -38.62
C GLU A 207 6.59 47.76 -40.07
N LEU A 208 5.67 46.81 -40.28
CA LEU A 208 5.37 46.21 -41.59
C LEU A 208 4.71 47.25 -42.53
N MET A 209 5.39 47.52 -43.65
CA MET A 209 4.96 48.45 -44.71
C MET A 209 4.40 47.73 -45.94
N ASP A 210 4.11 46.43 -45.84
CA ASP A 210 3.82 45.57 -46.98
C ASP A 210 2.44 45.87 -47.60
N GLU A 211 2.38 46.01 -48.92
CA GLU A 211 1.18 46.50 -49.63
C GLU A 211 0.06 45.43 -49.70
N ASP A 212 0.42 44.15 -49.52
CA ASP A 212 -0.46 42.97 -49.56
C ASP A 212 -0.54 42.24 -48.19
N PHE A 213 -0.63 42.97 -47.07
CA PHE A 213 -0.72 42.36 -45.73
C PHE A 213 -1.94 41.43 -45.58
N ASP A 214 -1.69 40.12 -45.67
CA ASP A 214 -2.63 39.07 -45.34
C ASP A 214 -2.43 38.68 -43.87
N TYR A 215 -3.36 39.08 -43.01
CA TYR A 215 -3.26 38.80 -41.58
C TYR A 215 -3.06 37.31 -41.27
N LYS A 216 -3.55 36.39 -42.12
CA LYS A 216 -3.36 34.94 -41.92
C LYS A 216 -1.93 34.46 -42.20
N LYS A 217 -1.11 35.24 -42.93
CA LYS A 217 0.30 34.92 -43.25
C LYS A 217 1.30 35.50 -42.25
N HIS A 218 0.87 36.43 -41.39
CA HIS A 218 1.73 37.14 -40.45
C HIS A 218 1.37 36.85 -38.97
N LEU A 219 0.65 35.75 -38.73
CA LEU A 219 0.37 35.24 -37.38
C LEU A 219 1.45 34.29 -36.86
N ASP A 220 2.46 33.90 -37.65
CA ASP A 220 3.63 33.19 -37.15
C ASP A 220 4.68 34.19 -36.64
N VAL A 221 4.95 34.13 -35.33
CA VAL A 221 6.01 34.91 -34.67
C VAL A 221 6.86 33.96 -33.86
N SER A 222 8.11 33.76 -34.27
CA SER A 222 9.08 32.94 -33.55
C SER A 222 8.61 31.48 -33.28
N GLY A 223 7.74 30.92 -34.15
CA GLY A 223 7.17 29.58 -33.99
C GLY A 223 5.82 29.55 -33.26
N PHE A 224 5.33 30.68 -32.75
CA PHE A 224 3.98 30.79 -32.19
C PHE A 224 2.99 31.17 -33.28
N ILE A 225 1.82 30.51 -33.34
CA ILE A 225 0.71 30.88 -34.22
C ILE A 225 -0.32 31.69 -33.43
N GLY A 226 -0.48 32.96 -33.79
CA GLY A 226 -1.35 33.92 -33.11
C GLY A 226 -2.78 33.91 -33.64
N ASP A 227 -3.65 34.61 -32.92
CA ASP A 227 -5.04 34.87 -33.31
C ASP A 227 -5.48 36.29 -32.88
N ALA A 228 -6.68 36.70 -33.25
CA ALA A 228 -7.33 37.90 -32.75
C ALA A 228 -7.81 37.69 -31.29
N MET A 229 -7.58 38.68 -30.42
CA MET A 229 -8.11 38.70 -29.05
C MET A 229 -9.64 38.67 -29.02
N THR A 230 -10.22 38.09 -27.98
CA THR A 230 -11.62 38.30 -27.61
C THR A 230 -11.84 39.68 -27.01
N ARG A 231 -13.12 40.03 -26.81
CA ARG A 231 -13.51 41.24 -26.08
C ARG A 231 -12.97 41.23 -24.64
N GLU A 232 -13.06 40.08 -23.98
CA GLU A 232 -12.68 39.88 -22.58
C GLU A 232 -11.16 39.91 -22.40
N GLU A 233 -10.40 39.31 -23.32
CA GLU A 233 -8.93 39.38 -23.36
C GLU A 233 -8.43 40.81 -23.61
N ALA A 234 -8.98 41.50 -24.60
CA ALA A 234 -8.62 42.89 -24.89
C ALA A 234 -8.95 43.80 -23.69
N ALA A 235 -10.10 43.59 -23.04
CA ALA A 235 -10.48 44.33 -21.84
C ALA A 235 -9.58 44.03 -20.63
N LYS A 236 -9.21 42.76 -20.36
CA LYS A 236 -8.34 42.40 -19.23
C LYS A 236 -6.89 42.81 -19.44
N SER A 237 -6.31 42.54 -20.61
CA SER A 237 -4.91 42.86 -20.91
C SER A 237 -4.69 44.37 -21.06
N PHE A 238 -5.56 45.07 -21.79
CA PHE A 238 -5.41 46.50 -22.07
C PHE A 238 -6.29 47.42 -21.19
N ASN A 239 -6.67 47.03 -19.97
CA ASN A 239 -7.39 47.92 -19.04
C ASN A 239 -6.60 49.16 -18.57
N THR A 240 -5.33 49.31 -18.94
CA THR A 240 -4.49 50.45 -18.54
C THR A 240 -3.64 50.95 -19.70
N THR A 241 -3.44 52.26 -19.74
CA THR A 241 -2.50 52.93 -20.63
C THR A 241 -1.03 52.58 -20.35
N ASP A 242 -0.76 51.89 -19.24
CA ASP A 242 0.59 51.45 -18.88
C ASP A 242 1.08 50.20 -19.64
N HIS A 243 0.19 49.49 -20.34
CA HIS A 243 0.50 48.24 -21.04
C HIS A 243 1.69 48.40 -22.01
N PRO A 244 2.76 47.60 -21.93
CA PRO A 244 3.99 47.83 -22.70
C PRO A 244 3.82 47.85 -24.22
N VAL A 245 3.02 46.93 -24.78
CA VAL A 245 2.70 46.93 -26.22
C VAL A 245 1.91 48.18 -26.59
N TYR A 246 1.02 48.65 -25.70
CA TYR A 246 0.24 49.86 -25.93
C TYR A 246 1.13 51.10 -25.91
N LYS A 247 2.02 51.22 -24.93
CA LYS A 247 3.07 52.26 -24.88
C LYS A 247 3.93 52.26 -26.15
N ARG A 248 4.31 51.10 -26.69
CA ARG A 248 5.03 51.04 -27.98
C ARG A 248 4.16 51.54 -29.14
N ILE A 249 2.90 51.11 -29.22
CA ILE A 249 1.89 51.64 -30.17
C ILE A 249 1.73 53.16 -30.03
N LEU A 250 1.82 53.73 -28.81
CA LEU A 250 1.77 55.18 -28.62
C LEU A 250 2.89 55.93 -29.38
N THR A 251 4.05 55.29 -29.57
CA THR A 251 5.29 55.86 -30.12
C THR A 251 5.50 55.62 -31.62
N LEU A 252 4.62 54.90 -32.29
CA LEU A 252 4.67 54.73 -33.75
C LEU A 252 4.21 56.03 -34.41
N ASP A 253 5.00 56.53 -35.37
CA ASP A 253 4.62 57.70 -36.17
C ASP A 253 3.38 57.41 -37.02
N ASP A 254 2.51 58.41 -37.18
CA ASP A 254 1.32 58.31 -38.01
C ASP A 254 1.69 58.41 -39.51
N TYR A 255 2.17 57.29 -40.08
CA TYR A 255 2.54 57.16 -41.49
C TYR A 255 1.35 57.31 -42.48
N SER A 256 0.14 57.63 -42.02
CA SER A 256 -1.07 57.76 -42.85
C SER A 256 -1.06 58.91 -43.87
N ALA A 257 -0.03 59.75 -43.88
CA ALA A 257 0.05 60.98 -44.68
C ALA A 257 0.25 60.78 -46.19
N ASN A 258 0.68 59.59 -46.66
CA ASN A 258 0.93 59.33 -48.08
C ASN A 258 -0.14 58.46 -48.76
N LYS A 259 -0.44 58.86 -50.01
CA LYS A 259 -1.64 58.54 -50.78
C LYS A 259 -1.76 57.08 -51.24
N ASN A 260 -2.65 56.29 -50.62
CA ASN A 260 -3.50 55.33 -51.37
C ASN A 260 -4.74 54.92 -50.54
N PRO A 261 -6.00 55.18 -50.96
CA PRO A 261 -7.19 54.83 -50.17
C PRO A 261 -7.63 53.37 -50.28
N SER A 262 -6.99 52.57 -51.14
CA SER A 262 -7.35 51.16 -51.39
C SER A 262 -6.69 50.16 -50.43
N ILE A 263 -5.68 50.58 -49.66
CA ILE A 263 -5.04 49.75 -48.65
C ILE A 263 -5.83 49.89 -47.34
N SER A 264 -6.71 48.93 -47.06
CA SER A 264 -7.42 48.83 -45.79
C SER A 264 -6.45 48.43 -44.68
N ARG A 265 -5.78 49.45 -44.15
CA ARG A 265 -4.77 49.38 -43.08
C ARG A 265 -5.23 48.51 -41.92
N ILE A 266 -4.26 47.79 -41.34
CA ILE A 266 -4.32 47.19 -40.00
C ILE A 266 -4.61 48.27 -38.91
N PHE A 267 -4.36 49.54 -39.21
CA PHE A 267 -4.31 50.64 -38.23
C PHE A 267 -5.02 51.92 -38.68
N ALA A 268 -5.63 52.59 -37.69
CA ALA A 268 -6.23 53.93 -37.67
C ALA A 268 -6.38 54.67 -39.02
N ASN A 269 -7.64 54.95 -39.40
CA ASN A 269 -7.92 55.93 -40.47
C ASN A 269 -8.62 57.20 -39.95
N GLN A 270 -7.98 58.31 -40.31
CA GLN A 270 -8.21 59.72 -39.97
C GLN A 270 -9.67 60.09 -39.66
N THR A 271 -9.89 60.57 -38.44
CA THR A 271 -10.62 61.82 -38.08
C THR A 271 -10.56 61.99 -36.56
N ALA A 272 -10.11 63.16 -36.11
CA ALA A 272 -10.12 63.70 -34.73
C ALA A 272 -10.57 62.79 -33.55
N ASN A 273 -9.70 62.68 -32.55
CA ASN A 273 -9.96 62.10 -31.21
C ASN A 273 -10.25 60.59 -31.10
N SER A 274 -9.98 59.77 -32.11
CA SER A 274 -9.91 58.31 -31.93
C SER A 274 -8.61 57.91 -31.21
N SER A 275 -8.56 58.12 -29.89
CA SER A 275 -7.42 57.85 -29.03
C SER A 275 -7.17 56.35 -28.86
N LYS A 276 -6.43 55.78 -29.82
CA LYS A 276 -5.63 54.55 -29.69
C LYS A 276 -6.38 53.41 -28.95
N SER A 277 -7.40 52.87 -29.62
CA SER A 277 -8.13 51.67 -29.16
C SER A 277 -7.44 50.39 -29.66
N ILE A 278 -7.71 49.23 -29.08
CA ILE A 278 -7.19 47.91 -29.46
C ILE A 278 -8.30 47.08 -30.12
N ALA A 279 -8.03 46.39 -31.22
CA ALA A 279 -9.02 45.60 -31.95
C ALA A 279 -9.21 44.18 -31.37
N PHE A 280 -10.44 43.68 -31.39
CA PHE A 280 -10.81 42.32 -30.95
C PHE A 280 -11.90 41.70 -31.84
N LYS A 281 -11.98 40.37 -31.87
CA LYS A 281 -12.95 39.60 -32.67
C LYS A 281 -14.32 39.56 -32.00
N SER A 282 -15.37 39.65 -32.82
CA SER A 282 -16.78 39.52 -32.42
C SER A 282 -17.52 38.60 -33.40
N ASN A 283 -18.43 37.78 -32.88
CA ASN A 283 -19.38 36.92 -33.62
C ASN A 283 -18.93 36.43 -35.02
N GLY A 284 -17.82 35.70 -35.07
CA GLY A 284 -17.44 34.96 -36.28
C GLY A 284 -17.05 35.82 -37.50
N TYR A 285 -16.29 36.90 -37.26
CA TYR A 285 -15.39 37.65 -38.18
C TYR A 285 -15.56 39.18 -38.12
N ASP A 286 -16.53 39.72 -37.38
CA ASP A 286 -16.62 41.16 -37.14
C ASP A 286 -15.49 41.66 -36.20
N ILE A 287 -14.96 42.85 -36.47
CA ILE A 287 -13.91 43.48 -35.65
C ILE A 287 -14.47 44.67 -34.88
N GLN A 288 -14.41 44.60 -33.55
CA GLN A 288 -14.73 45.71 -32.65
C GLN A 288 -13.45 46.22 -31.97
N SER A 289 -13.53 47.28 -31.17
CA SER A 289 -12.36 47.89 -30.54
C SER A 289 -12.58 48.31 -29.09
N TYR A 290 -11.61 48.05 -28.24
CA TYR A 290 -11.54 48.45 -26.83
C TYR A 290 -10.75 49.75 -26.69
N ASP A 291 -11.38 50.82 -26.22
CA ASP A 291 -10.73 52.09 -25.89
C ASP A 291 -9.96 51.95 -24.57
N VAL A 292 -8.62 51.94 -24.68
CA VAL A 292 -7.67 51.77 -23.56
C VAL A 292 -7.71 52.95 -22.58
N VAL A 293 -8.02 54.15 -23.08
CA VAL A 293 -8.05 55.39 -22.26
C VAL A 293 -9.36 55.51 -21.51
N ASN A 294 -10.49 55.24 -22.19
CA ASN A 294 -11.83 55.36 -21.61
C ASN A 294 -12.39 54.05 -21.01
N GLN A 295 -11.62 52.95 -21.10
CA GLN A 295 -11.98 51.59 -20.63
C GLN A 295 -13.34 51.12 -21.16
N LYS A 296 -13.62 51.35 -22.45
CA LYS A 296 -14.95 51.10 -23.06
C LYS A 296 -14.85 50.42 -24.41
N ASN A 297 -15.77 49.49 -24.64
CA ASN A 297 -15.95 48.87 -25.95
C ASN A 297 -16.63 49.86 -26.92
N ASN A 298 -16.12 49.95 -28.14
CA ASN A 298 -16.66 50.75 -29.22
C ASN A 298 -17.10 49.83 -30.37
N LEU A 299 -18.40 49.90 -30.68
CA LEU A 299 -19.08 49.09 -31.69
C LEU A 299 -18.75 49.53 -33.14
N LEU A 300 -18.10 50.68 -33.33
CA LEU A 300 -17.78 51.25 -34.65
C LEU A 300 -16.32 51.03 -35.10
N GLY A 301 -15.70 49.94 -34.62
CA GLY A 301 -14.62 49.22 -35.31
C GLY A 301 -13.41 50.05 -35.80
N LYS A 302 -12.71 50.75 -34.89
CA LYS A 302 -11.41 51.38 -35.21
C LYS A 302 -10.43 51.17 -34.06
N GLY A 303 -9.54 50.18 -34.18
CA GLY A 303 -8.51 49.88 -33.18
C GLY A 303 -7.25 49.28 -33.81
N PHE A 304 -6.17 49.22 -33.03
CA PHE A 304 -4.93 48.54 -33.37
C PHE A 304 -5.09 47.03 -33.22
N PHE A 305 -4.91 46.28 -34.30
CA PHE A 305 -4.75 44.84 -34.22
C PHE A 305 -3.44 44.48 -33.51
N VAL A 306 -3.54 43.65 -32.48
CA VAL A 306 -2.40 43.05 -31.79
C VAL A 306 -2.64 41.55 -31.78
N PRO A 307 -1.75 40.73 -32.40
CA PRO A 307 -1.90 39.28 -32.35
C PRO A 307 -1.66 38.78 -30.93
N VAL A 308 -2.54 37.91 -30.44
CA VAL A 308 -2.39 37.24 -29.15
C VAL A 308 -1.98 35.79 -29.36
N PHE A 309 -0.99 35.35 -28.58
CA PHE A 309 -0.46 33.98 -28.60
C PHE A 309 -0.81 33.34 -27.26
N ARG A 310 -1.92 32.60 -27.23
CA ARG A 310 -2.52 32.06 -26.00
C ARG A 310 -1.77 30.80 -25.58
N LEU A 311 -1.30 30.74 -24.33
CA LEU A 311 -0.65 29.55 -23.79
C LEU A 311 -1.66 28.60 -23.12
N ASN A 312 -2.74 29.12 -22.52
CA ASN A 312 -3.71 28.33 -21.74
C ASN A 312 -5.12 28.25 -22.36
N GLY A 313 -5.30 28.61 -23.64
CA GLY A 313 -6.59 28.66 -24.31
C GLY A 313 -7.30 30.03 -24.25
N GLU A 314 -8.46 30.14 -24.90
CA GLU A 314 -9.23 31.39 -25.02
C GLU A 314 -9.93 31.78 -23.71
N ASN A 315 -9.81 33.03 -23.30
CA ASN A 315 -10.34 33.57 -22.04
C ASN A 315 -9.85 32.85 -20.76
N ALA A 316 -8.70 32.17 -20.82
CA ALA A 316 -8.13 31.41 -19.71
C ALA A 316 -7.40 32.33 -18.71
N PHE A 317 -8.18 32.95 -17.82
CA PHE A 317 -7.71 33.93 -16.84
C PHE A 317 -7.30 33.28 -15.51
N GLU A 318 -6.54 34.03 -14.70
CA GLU A 318 -6.32 33.74 -13.26
C GLU A 318 -5.65 32.36 -12.99
N ILE A 319 -4.56 32.08 -13.71
CA ILE A 319 -3.74 30.88 -13.48
C ILE A 319 -2.79 31.05 -12.28
N ASN A 320 -2.50 29.94 -11.59
CA ASN A 320 -1.55 29.93 -10.48
C ASN A 320 -0.08 29.88 -10.94
N ASP A 321 0.85 30.20 -10.04
CA ASP A 321 2.29 30.25 -10.31
C ASP A 321 2.85 28.95 -10.92
N ARG A 322 2.37 27.77 -10.46
CA ARG A 322 2.78 26.46 -11.00
C ARG A 322 2.36 26.28 -12.45
N LYS A 323 1.11 26.61 -12.80
CA LYS A 323 0.64 26.50 -14.19
C LYS A 323 1.28 27.57 -15.07
N ALA A 324 1.51 28.78 -14.57
CA ALA A 324 2.25 29.82 -15.29
C ALA A 324 3.68 29.38 -15.63
N LEU A 325 4.41 28.79 -14.66
CA LEU A 325 5.75 28.25 -14.90
C LEU A 325 5.73 27.14 -15.95
N ARG A 326 4.85 26.13 -15.81
CA ARG A 326 4.75 25.03 -16.79
C ARG A 326 4.46 25.55 -18.19
N LEU A 327 3.54 26.50 -18.35
CA LEU A 327 3.27 27.14 -19.64
C LEU A 327 4.50 27.86 -20.21
N TRP A 328 5.35 28.46 -19.38
CA TRP A 328 6.62 29.04 -19.85
C TRP A 328 7.61 27.96 -20.30
N LEU A 329 7.74 26.86 -19.56
CA LEU A 329 8.65 25.75 -19.88
C LEU A 329 8.19 25.00 -21.16
N GLU A 330 6.91 24.61 -21.22
CA GLU A 330 6.23 24.01 -22.39
C GLU A 330 6.51 24.81 -23.68
N ASN A 331 6.50 26.15 -23.57
CA ASN A 331 6.66 27.07 -24.69
C ASN A 331 8.08 27.66 -24.84
N ARG A 332 9.08 27.10 -24.12
CA ARG A 332 10.49 27.53 -24.15
C ARG A 332 10.68 29.04 -23.94
N LEU A 333 9.92 29.65 -23.03
CA LEU A 333 9.99 31.07 -22.67
C LEU A 333 11.03 31.28 -21.57
N VAL A 334 12.04 32.13 -21.80
CA VAL A 334 13.02 32.53 -20.77
C VAL A 334 12.76 33.99 -20.37
N PRO A 335 12.46 34.30 -19.10
CA PRO A 335 12.18 35.66 -18.66
C PRO A 335 13.44 36.51 -18.62
N SER A 336 13.33 37.76 -19.06
CA SER A 336 14.45 38.71 -19.06
C SER A 336 14.59 39.41 -17.71
N GLY A 337 15.84 39.68 -17.29
CA GLY A 337 16.13 40.42 -16.07
C GLY A 337 16.41 39.54 -14.85
N LEU A 338 16.59 38.23 -15.04
CA LEU A 338 17.27 37.36 -14.08
C LEU A 338 18.76 37.75 -13.97
N SER A 339 19.39 37.48 -12.82
CA SER A 339 20.84 37.54 -12.72
C SER A 339 21.49 36.41 -13.53
N GLU A 340 22.80 36.50 -13.80
CA GLU A 340 23.53 35.49 -14.56
C GLU A 340 23.48 34.11 -13.88
N GLU A 341 23.49 34.07 -12.54
CA GLU A 341 23.32 32.84 -11.76
C GLU A 341 21.91 32.25 -11.95
N ARG A 342 20.89 33.09 -11.73
CA ARG A 342 19.46 32.71 -11.72
C ARG A 342 18.94 32.30 -13.08
N GLN A 343 19.53 32.82 -14.16
CA GLN A 343 19.22 32.40 -15.52
C GLN A 343 19.63 30.94 -15.77
N LYS A 344 20.78 30.50 -15.26
CA LYS A 344 21.32 29.15 -15.47
C LYS A 344 20.43 28.08 -14.84
N GLU A 345 19.99 28.33 -13.61
CA GLU A 345 19.16 27.39 -12.87
C GLU A 345 17.75 27.26 -13.50
N TYR A 346 17.22 28.35 -14.09
CA TYR A 346 16.01 28.29 -14.92
C TYR A 346 16.23 27.52 -16.23
N GLU A 347 17.37 27.74 -16.89
CA GLU A 347 17.75 27.02 -18.11
C GLU A 347 17.91 25.51 -17.87
N TYR A 348 18.45 25.10 -16.71
CA TYR A 348 18.51 23.68 -16.29
C TYR A 348 17.11 23.07 -16.08
N LEU A 349 16.20 23.74 -15.38
CA LEU A 349 14.81 23.27 -15.23
C LEU A 349 14.09 23.16 -16.58
N LEU A 350 14.37 24.09 -17.50
CA LEU A 350 13.86 24.08 -18.87
C LEU A 350 14.45 22.94 -19.71
N GLU A 351 15.73 22.63 -19.56
CA GLU A 351 16.40 21.51 -20.23
C GLU A 351 15.80 20.17 -19.75
N LEU A 352 15.70 19.96 -18.43
CA LEU A 352 15.05 18.78 -17.84
C LEU A 352 13.60 18.61 -18.32
N HIS A 353 12.81 19.70 -18.38
CA HIS A 353 11.45 19.65 -18.92
C HIS A 353 11.44 19.24 -20.39
N GLN A 354 12.31 19.80 -21.23
CA GLN A 354 12.34 19.46 -22.66
C GLN A 354 12.64 17.98 -22.86
N LEU A 355 13.69 17.47 -22.20
CA LEU A 355 14.13 16.08 -22.29
C LEU A 355 13.07 15.08 -21.82
N LYS A 356 12.26 15.45 -20.82
CA LYS A 356 11.12 14.67 -20.34
C LYS A 356 10.00 14.53 -21.38
N GLU A 357 9.81 15.52 -22.25
CA GLU A 357 8.74 15.50 -23.26
C GLU A 357 9.19 14.92 -24.62
N LEU A 358 10.48 14.62 -24.82
CA LEU A 358 10.97 14.02 -26.07
C LEU A 358 10.57 12.55 -26.21
N ASP A 359 10.31 12.12 -27.45
CA ASP A 359 10.28 10.70 -27.84
C ASP A 359 11.69 10.08 -27.81
N HIS A 360 11.79 8.74 -27.94
CA HIS A 360 13.05 8.02 -27.82
C HIS A 360 14.12 8.42 -28.87
N GLU A 361 13.74 8.62 -30.13
CA GLU A 361 14.71 9.00 -31.19
C GLU A 361 15.19 10.45 -31.00
N SER A 362 14.25 11.35 -30.71
CA SER A 362 14.54 12.75 -30.43
C SER A 362 15.39 12.91 -29.17
N PHE A 363 15.07 12.15 -28.11
CA PHE A 363 15.81 12.15 -26.85
C PHE A 363 17.28 11.77 -27.03
N LEU A 364 17.56 10.63 -27.69
CA LEU A 364 18.94 10.19 -27.93
C LEU A 364 19.71 11.22 -28.78
N LYS A 365 19.05 11.91 -29.69
CA LYS A 365 19.67 12.92 -30.56
C LYS A 365 19.93 14.25 -29.84
N GLU A 366 19.05 14.66 -28.91
CA GLU A 366 19.17 15.91 -28.13
C GLU A 366 19.90 15.71 -26.80
N LEU A 367 20.50 14.54 -26.54
CA LEU A 367 21.30 14.22 -25.36
C LEU A 367 22.82 14.26 -25.64
N PRO A 368 23.50 15.44 -25.65
CA PRO A 368 24.94 15.52 -25.82
C PRO A 368 25.69 15.11 -24.54
N SER A 369 25.49 15.88 -23.47
CA SER A 369 25.96 15.62 -22.11
C SER A 369 25.26 16.60 -21.15
N ILE A 370 24.54 16.10 -20.15
CA ILE A 370 23.84 16.93 -19.15
C ILE A 370 24.54 16.79 -17.81
N ALA A 371 24.85 17.91 -17.15
CA ALA A 371 25.32 17.88 -15.76
C ALA A 371 24.15 17.51 -14.83
N ILE A 372 24.36 16.54 -13.95
CA ILE A 372 23.39 16.13 -12.93
C ILE A 372 23.91 16.62 -11.57
N ASP A 373 23.02 17.21 -10.77
CA ASP A 373 23.33 17.52 -9.38
C ASP A 373 23.64 16.24 -8.59
N SER A 374 24.85 16.17 -8.04
CA SER A 374 25.39 14.98 -7.39
C SER A 374 24.65 14.60 -6.12
N ASN A 375 24.29 15.59 -5.30
CA ASN A 375 23.51 15.42 -4.09
C ASN A 375 22.16 14.78 -4.42
N THR A 376 21.41 15.31 -5.39
CA THR A 376 20.14 14.73 -5.83
C THR A 376 20.30 13.29 -6.36
N PHE A 377 21.40 12.98 -7.04
CA PHE A 377 21.69 11.61 -7.52
C PHE A 377 21.99 10.65 -6.36
N TYR A 378 22.82 11.06 -5.39
CA TYR A 378 23.14 10.26 -4.21
C TYR A 378 21.92 10.10 -3.29
N GLU A 379 21.13 11.16 -3.09
CA GLU A 379 19.86 11.11 -2.37
C GLU A 379 18.88 10.11 -3.00
N LYS A 380 18.79 10.05 -4.35
CA LYS A 380 17.95 9.04 -5.03
C LYS A 380 18.36 7.62 -4.68
N LEU A 381 19.66 7.33 -4.59
CA LEU A 381 20.19 6.01 -4.23
C LEU A 381 19.93 5.70 -2.75
N LEU A 382 20.34 6.60 -1.85
CA LEU A 382 20.23 6.40 -0.41
C LEU A 382 18.77 6.30 0.08
N ASN A 383 17.85 7.06 -0.55
CA ASN A 383 16.41 7.00 -0.27
C ASN A 383 15.66 5.96 -1.12
N SER A 384 16.35 5.08 -1.85
CA SER A 384 15.68 4.18 -2.81
C SER A 384 14.62 3.28 -2.16
N GLU A 385 14.89 2.70 -0.99
CA GLU A 385 13.88 1.95 -0.22
C GLU A 385 12.90 2.84 0.54
N LYS A 386 13.30 4.06 0.95
CA LYS A 386 12.39 5.04 1.57
C LYS A 386 11.28 5.45 0.60
N VAL A 387 11.64 5.65 -0.67
CA VAL A 387 10.69 5.94 -1.75
C VAL A 387 9.83 4.72 -2.07
N ARG A 388 10.42 3.52 -2.18
CA ARG A 388 9.68 2.30 -2.57
C ARG A 388 8.73 1.77 -1.49
N ALA A 389 9.15 1.74 -0.23
CA ALA A 389 8.46 1.06 0.87
C ALA A 389 8.49 1.78 2.24
N ASP A 390 8.82 3.07 2.29
CA ASP A 390 8.95 3.86 3.54
C ASP A 390 10.03 3.37 4.53
N ILE A 391 10.92 2.47 4.10
CA ILE A 391 12.05 1.93 4.87
C ILE A 391 13.10 3.03 5.13
N ASP A 392 13.72 3.05 6.31
CA ASP A 392 14.75 4.04 6.68
C ASP A 392 15.83 4.22 5.60
N THR A 393 16.18 5.49 5.34
CA THR A 393 17.21 5.92 4.39
C THR A 393 18.56 5.30 4.72
N TYR A 394 19.28 4.82 3.70
CA TYR A 394 20.65 4.34 3.88
C TYR A 394 21.60 5.50 4.25
N ASP A 395 22.57 5.23 5.13
CA ASP A 395 23.58 6.23 5.48
C ASP A 395 24.61 6.42 4.34
N GLU A 396 25.21 7.61 4.26
CA GLU A 396 26.13 8.02 3.18
C GLU A 396 27.30 7.06 2.95
N LYS A 397 27.76 6.35 3.99
CA LYS A 397 28.84 5.37 3.85
C LYS A 397 28.44 4.13 3.03
N MET A 398 27.16 3.96 2.70
CA MET A 398 26.75 2.97 1.71
C MET A 398 27.42 3.23 0.34
N LEU A 399 27.61 4.51 -0.04
CA LEU A 399 28.20 4.89 -1.32
C LEU A 399 29.73 5.01 -1.28
N THR A 400 30.34 5.17 -0.10
CA THR A 400 31.78 5.49 0.03
C THR A 400 32.61 4.45 0.79
N ASP A 401 32.02 3.56 1.59
CA ASP A 401 32.79 2.52 2.30
C ASP A 401 33.17 1.37 1.35
N PRO A 402 34.46 1.04 1.22
CA PRO A 402 34.93 -0.02 0.32
C PRO A 402 34.29 -1.39 0.51
N ASN A 403 33.66 -1.70 1.65
CA ASN A 403 33.09 -3.01 1.96
C ASN A 403 31.54 -3.06 1.86
N ARG A 404 30.90 -1.93 1.55
CA ARG A 404 29.42 -1.80 1.50
C ARG A 404 28.89 -1.78 0.07
N GLY A 405 28.84 -0.61 -0.54
CA GLY A 405 28.30 -0.34 -1.87
C GLY A 405 26.77 -0.40 -1.98
N HIS A 406 26.22 0.11 -3.08
CA HIS A 406 24.78 0.06 -3.39
C HIS A 406 24.44 -0.94 -4.52
N TRP A 407 23.32 -1.65 -4.43
CA TRP A 407 22.89 -2.65 -5.43
C TRP A 407 22.54 -2.03 -6.78
N ASP A 408 21.79 -0.92 -6.77
CA ASP A 408 21.30 -0.26 -8.00
C ASP A 408 22.45 0.42 -8.81
N LEU A 409 23.70 0.29 -8.36
CA LEU A 409 24.93 0.68 -9.06
C LEU A 409 25.63 -0.49 -9.78
N TRP A 410 25.23 -1.73 -9.51
CA TRP A 410 25.82 -2.90 -10.16
C TRP A 410 25.28 -3.06 -11.58
N PRO A 411 26.13 -3.34 -12.60
CA PRO A 411 25.68 -3.31 -13.99
C PRO A 411 24.68 -4.43 -14.28
N VAL A 412 23.70 -4.08 -15.10
CA VAL A 412 22.67 -4.98 -15.63
C VAL A 412 23.03 -5.33 -17.07
N THR A 413 22.88 -6.61 -17.44
CA THR A 413 23.10 -7.02 -18.84
C THR A 413 21.87 -6.63 -19.66
N SER A 414 22.04 -5.94 -20.79
CA SER A 414 20.92 -5.54 -21.66
C SER A 414 21.33 -5.61 -23.13
N ASP A 415 20.35 -5.94 -23.99
CA ASP A 415 20.49 -5.84 -25.46
C ASP A 415 20.34 -4.38 -25.95
N GLU A 416 19.81 -3.48 -25.12
CA GLU A 416 19.76 -2.05 -25.40
C GLU A 416 21.17 -1.44 -25.30
N LYS A 417 21.49 -0.47 -26.18
CA LYS A 417 22.70 0.33 -26.02
C LYS A 417 22.55 1.19 -24.76
N PRO A 418 23.43 1.05 -23.75
CA PRO A 418 23.30 1.81 -22.53
C PRO A 418 23.68 3.28 -22.76
N LEU A 419 23.11 4.12 -21.91
CA LEU A 419 23.53 5.49 -21.66
C LEU A 419 24.46 5.49 -20.45
N THR A 420 25.51 6.31 -20.48
CA THR A 420 26.47 6.40 -19.37
C THR A 420 26.16 7.59 -18.47
N ILE A 421 26.08 7.35 -17.16
CA ILE A 421 26.35 8.38 -16.15
C ILE A 421 27.83 8.31 -15.80
N LYS A 422 28.55 9.41 -16.00
CA LYS A 422 29.96 9.58 -15.65
C LYS A 422 30.08 10.31 -14.33
N LEU A 423 30.98 9.86 -13.46
CA LEU A 423 31.24 10.41 -12.13
C LEU A 423 32.68 10.95 -12.07
N ASN A 424 32.88 12.09 -11.41
CA ASN A 424 34.22 12.63 -11.15
C ASN A 424 34.87 11.99 -9.90
N GLU A 425 34.06 11.47 -8.97
CA GLU A 425 34.51 10.70 -7.80
C GLU A 425 33.98 9.26 -7.90
N GLU A 426 34.77 8.30 -7.39
CA GLU A 426 34.37 6.89 -7.39
C GLU A 426 33.42 6.60 -6.22
N ILE A 427 32.28 5.98 -6.53
CA ILE A 427 31.34 5.45 -5.53
C ILE A 427 31.33 3.92 -5.59
N MET A 428 30.88 3.27 -4.52
CA MET A 428 30.95 1.82 -4.38
C MET A 428 29.68 1.14 -4.90
N ALA A 429 29.82 0.26 -5.89
CA ALA A 429 28.77 -0.67 -6.30
C ALA A 429 28.88 -1.98 -5.50
N ARG A 430 27.74 -2.56 -5.09
CA ARG A 430 27.65 -3.82 -4.34
C ARG A 430 27.16 -4.94 -5.25
N ASN A 431 27.91 -6.03 -5.34
CA ASN A 431 27.49 -7.23 -6.05
C ASN A 431 26.30 -7.88 -5.33
N PRO A 432 25.07 -7.88 -5.88
CA PRO A 432 23.93 -8.41 -5.16
C PRO A 432 24.02 -9.92 -4.89
N LYS A 433 24.83 -10.65 -5.69
CA LYS A 433 25.07 -12.08 -5.47
C LYS A 433 25.77 -12.38 -4.14
N MET A 434 26.44 -11.38 -3.58
CA MET A 434 27.20 -11.48 -2.33
C MET A 434 26.36 -11.13 -1.10
N ASP A 435 25.07 -10.84 -1.28
CA ASP A 435 24.07 -10.63 -0.22
C ASP A 435 23.00 -11.72 -0.20
N ILE A 436 23.17 -12.79 -1.00
CA ILE A 436 22.28 -13.95 -0.99
C ILE A 436 22.46 -14.70 0.32
N ARG A 437 21.36 -14.90 1.04
CA ARG A 437 21.26 -15.82 2.17
C ARG A 437 21.14 -17.24 1.60
N GLU A 438 22.28 -17.88 1.33
CA GLU A 438 22.34 -19.20 0.67
C GLU A 438 21.59 -20.30 1.44
N ASP A 439 21.72 -20.32 2.76
CA ASP A 439 20.94 -21.17 3.67
C ASP A 439 19.65 -20.47 4.19
N GLY A 440 19.31 -19.30 3.63
CA GLY A 440 18.22 -18.45 4.07
C GLY A 440 16.84 -18.92 3.62
N ILE A 441 15.97 -19.21 4.59
CA ILE A 441 14.59 -19.64 4.38
C ILE A 441 13.62 -18.67 5.05
N VAL A 442 12.53 -18.35 4.36
CA VAL A 442 11.47 -17.45 4.85
C VAL A 442 10.14 -18.22 4.98
N GLY A 443 9.58 -18.21 6.18
CA GLY A 443 8.21 -18.69 6.46
C GLY A 443 7.23 -17.51 6.45
N ILE A 444 6.20 -17.57 5.61
CA ILE A 444 5.17 -16.52 5.50
C ILE A 444 3.82 -17.10 5.90
N ASP A 445 3.29 -16.66 7.03
CA ASP A 445 1.88 -16.85 7.36
C ASP A 445 1.04 -15.71 6.78
N PHE A 446 0.57 -15.88 5.55
CA PHE A 446 -0.37 -14.94 4.90
C PHE A 446 -1.75 -15.11 5.51
N GLY A 447 -2.01 -14.46 6.65
CA GLY A 447 -3.25 -14.61 7.42
C GLY A 447 -4.41 -13.74 6.92
N THR A 448 -5.63 -14.00 7.44
CA THR A 448 -6.85 -13.29 7.00
C THR A 448 -6.90 -11.83 7.44
N LYS A 449 -6.21 -11.46 8.52
CA LYS A 449 -6.23 -10.11 9.13
C LYS A 449 -4.82 -9.61 9.46
N SER A 450 -3.93 -10.46 9.98
CA SER A 450 -2.50 -10.18 10.11
C SER A 450 -1.65 -11.24 9.39
N THR A 451 -0.58 -10.77 8.74
CA THR A 451 0.46 -11.56 8.08
C THR A 451 1.73 -11.54 8.95
N VAL A 452 2.32 -12.71 9.16
CA VAL A 452 3.57 -12.89 9.93
C VAL A 452 4.65 -13.41 8.98
N VAL A 453 5.86 -12.88 9.11
CA VAL A 453 7.04 -13.36 8.38
C VAL A 453 8.11 -13.76 9.39
N VAL A 454 8.72 -14.92 9.19
CA VAL A 454 9.90 -15.38 9.96
C VAL A 454 11.01 -15.80 8.99
N HIS A 455 12.25 -15.78 9.44
CA HIS A 455 13.40 -16.26 8.69
C HIS A 455 14.31 -17.16 9.54
N GLN A 456 15.03 -18.05 8.87
CA GLN A 456 16.12 -18.88 9.41
C GLN A 456 17.30 -18.77 8.44
N GLU A 457 18.54 -18.74 8.96
CA GLU A 457 19.78 -18.63 8.18
C GLU A 457 20.77 -19.75 8.60
N GLU A 458 22.07 -19.46 8.73
CA GLU A 458 23.12 -20.44 9.09
C GLU A 458 22.88 -21.16 10.44
N SER A 459 22.07 -20.58 11.33
CA SER A 459 21.71 -21.16 12.62
C SER A 459 20.28 -21.68 12.64
N ASP A 460 20.03 -22.75 13.40
CA ASP A 460 18.67 -23.27 13.61
C ASP A 460 17.70 -22.29 14.30
N PHE A 461 18.17 -21.16 14.84
CA PHE A 461 17.30 -20.10 15.35
C PHE A 461 16.46 -19.48 14.24
N THR A 462 15.14 -19.60 14.37
CA THR A 462 14.15 -18.88 13.56
C THR A 462 13.81 -17.57 14.27
N LEU A 463 13.73 -16.46 13.53
CA LEU A 463 13.41 -15.13 14.05
C LEU A 463 12.24 -14.50 13.28
N PRO A 464 11.33 -13.76 13.94
CA PRO A 464 10.31 -13.00 13.26
C PRO A 464 10.89 -11.73 12.63
N MET A 465 10.37 -11.35 11.46
CA MET A 465 10.83 -10.21 10.69
C MET A 465 9.87 -9.02 10.86
N ARG A 466 10.42 -7.83 11.09
CA ARG A 466 9.64 -6.57 11.08
C ARG A 466 9.28 -6.23 9.64
N ILE A 467 7.99 -6.11 9.35
CA ILE A 467 7.43 -5.75 8.05
C ILE A 467 6.57 -4.49 8.26
N GLY A 468 6.25 -3.71 7.22
CA GLY A 468 5.25 -2.63 7.30
C GLY A 468 5.59 -1.43 8.20
N VAL A 469 6.71 -1.47 8.91
CA VAL A 469 7.27 -0.41 9.75
C VAL A 469 8.71 -0.17 9.27
N GLY A 470 8.91 0.93 8.55
CA GLY A 470 10.20 1.26 7.94
C GLY A 470 11.26 1.78 8.91
N TYR A 471 10.85 2.24 10.09
CA TYR A 471 11.72 2.76 11.14
C TYR A 471 12.42 1.59 11.85
N HIS A 472 13.67 1.34 11.49
CA HIS A 472 14.47 0.26 12.07
C HIS A 472 15.20 0.69 13.35
N ASN A 473 15.40 1.99 13.53
CA ASN A 473 16.07 2.62 14.67
C ASN A 473 15.21 2.77 15.95
N THR A 474 13.93 2.40 15.92
CA THR A 474 13.06 2.40 17.10
C THR A 474 13.11 1.08 17.86
N GLU A 475 12.85 1.14 19.17
CA GLU A 475 12.71 -0.06 20.02
C GLU A 475 11.64 -1.00 19.47
N VAL A 476 11.93 -2.31 19.49
CA VAL A 476 11.05 -3.32 18.91
C VAL A 476 9.85 -3.56 19.84
N GLN A 477 8.65 -3.62 19.25
CA GLN A 477 7.39 -3.89 19.92
C GLN A 477 6.74 -5.13 19.32
N ASP A 478 5.97 -5.89 20.10
CA ASP A 478 5.30 -7.13 19.66
C ASP A 478 4.49 -6.96 18.36
N TRP A 479 3.80 -5.83 18.24
CA TRP A 479 2.94 -5.53 17.10
C TRP A 479 3.71 -5.34 15.78
N HIS A 480 5.03 -5.08 15.81
CA HIS A 480 5.87 -5.01 14.61
C HIS A 480 5.98 -6.36 13.86
N TYR A 481 5.61 -7.48 14.51
CA TYR A 481 5.65 -8.82 13.94
C TYR A 481 4.28 -9.32 13.44
N GLU A 482 3.20 -8.56 13.65
CA GLU A 482 1.84 -8.89 13.23
C GLU A 482 1.25 -7.82 12.29
N ASN A 483 1.43 -8.02 10.98
CA ASN A 483 1.24 -6.98 9.99
C ASN A 483 -0.17 -7.00 9.39
N PRO A 484 -0.97 -5.93 9.48
CA PRO A 484 -2.30 -5.90 8.88
C PRO A 484 -2.26 -6.31 7.39
N THR A 485 -3.16 -7.21 7.01
CA THR A 485 -3.26 -7.74 5.63
C THR A 485 -4.15 -6.83 4.81
N VAL A 486 -3.67 -5.60 4.65
CA VAL A 486 -4.38 -4.45 4.06
C VAL A 486 -3.47 -3.76 3.06
N ILE A 487 -4.05 -3.35 1.93
CA ILE A 487 -3.42 -2.53 0.89
C ILE A 487 -4.30 -1.31 0.59
N GLU A 488 -3.70 -0.17 0.31
CA GLU A 488 -4.37 1.07 -0.07
C GLU A 488 -3.80 1.60 -1.39
N PHE A 489 -4.69 1.97 -2.31
CA PHE A 489 -4.40 2.52 -3.61
C PHE A 489 -4.63 4.03 -3.60
N ILE A 490 -3.55 4.81 -3.68
CA ILE A 490 -3.61 6.28 -3.68
C ILE A 490 -3.62 6.78 -5.13
N ASP A 491 -2.68 6.30 -5.94
CA ASP A 491 -2.48 6.67 -7.35
C ASP A 491 -2.11 5.41 -8.17
N LEU A 492 -3.12 4.60 -8.49
CA LEU A 492 -2.91 3.24 -8.97
C LEU A 492 -2.37 3.19 -10.41
N GLU A 493 -2.79 4.14 -11.25
CA GLU A 493 -2.32 4.24 -12.64
C GLU A 493 -0.80 4.51 -12.66
N HIS A 494 -0.34 5.52 -11.92
CA HIS A 494 1.08 5.84 -11.78
C HIS A 494 1.90 4.71 -11.13
N PHE A 495 1.36 4.03 -10.11
CA PHE A 495 2.04 2.87 -9.53
C PHE A 495 2.25 1.74 -10.56
N LEU A 496 1.21 1.42 -11.36
CA LEU A 496 1.28 0.35 -12.35
C LEU A 496 2.23 0.68 -13.51
N GLU A 497 2.32 1.95 -13.93
CA GLU A 497 3.32 2.41 -14.88
C GLU A 497 4.73 2.10 -14.35
N LEU A 498 5.07 2.59 -13.16
CA LEU A 498 6.39 2.37 -12.52
C LEU A 498 6.69 0.88 -12.29
N TYR A 499 5.71 0.10 -11.85
CA TYR A 499 5.84 -1.34 -11.61
C TYR A 499 6.16 -2.13 -12.89
N GLN A 500 5.75 -1.62 -14.06
CA GLN A 500 6.01 -2.23 -15.37
C GLN A 500 7.30 -1.72 -16.04
N GLU A 501 7.98 -0.70 -15.50
CA GLU A 501 9.21 -0.17 -16.11
C GLU A 501 10.35 -1.19 -16.12
N LYS A 502 10.56 -1.90 -14.99
CA LYS A 502 11.65 -2.87 -14.77
C LYS A 502 11.12 -4.23 -14.32
N GLU A 503 11.87 -5.30 -14.55
CA GLU A 503 11.54 -6.63 -14.01
C GLU A 503 12.03 -6.87 -12.58
N GLY A 504 13.07 -6.16 -12.15
CA GLY A 504 13.60 -6.18 -10.80
C GLY A 504 13.74 -4.79 -10.24
N ARG A 505 13.31 -4.60 -8.98
CA ARG A 505 13.40 -3.35 -8.21
C ARG A 505 12.93 -2.13 -9.01
N PRO A 506 11.67 -2.12 -9.50
CA PRO A 506 11.11 -0.94 -10.16
C PRO A 506 11.10 0.27 -9.21
N ASP A 507 11.12 1.47 -9.77
CA ASP A 507 11.20 2.72 -9.00
C ASP A 507 9.79 3.18 -8.51
N THR A 508 8.97 2.22 -8.08
CA THR A 508 7.62 2.42 -7.51
C THR A 508 7.66 3.32 -6.28
N ARG A 509 6.55 3.98 -5.94
CA ARG A 509 6.48 4.86 -4.77
C ARG A 509 5.46 4.37 -3.76
N TRP A 510 5.87 4.33 -2.50
CA TRP A 510 5.00 4.09 -1.35
C TRP A 510 3.87 5.13 -1.22
N GLN A 511 4.06 6.34 -1.76
CA GLN A 511 3.03 7.38 -1.82
C GLN A 511 1.89 7.05 -2.81
N ASP A 512 2.08 6.11 -3.73
CA ASP A 512 1.08 5.70 -4.71
C ASP A 512 0.28 4.48 -4.21
N VAL A 513 0.93 3.58 -3.44
CA VAL A 513 0.32 2.41 -2.79
C VAL A 513 0.94 2.19 -1.40
N THR A 514 0.10 2.12 -0.36
CA THR A 514 0.55 1.79 1.01
C THR A 514 0.03 0.42 1.45
N VAL A 515 0.67 -0.17 2.46
CA VAL A 515 0.27 -1.47 3.04
C VAL A 515 0.26 -1.44 4.57
N SER A 516 -0.32 -2.48 5.16
CA SER A 516 -0.24 -2.78 6.59
C SER A 516 -0.74 -1.66 7.50
N HIS A 517 0.05 -1.24 8.51
CA HIS A 517 -0.43 -0.33 9.55
C HIS A 517 -0.87 1.03 8.99
N ASN A 518 -0.19 1.55 7.97
CA ASN A 518 -0.54 2.82 7.34
C ASN A 518 -1.87 2.74 6.58
N ALA A 519 -2.06 1.70 5.78
CA ALA A 519 -3.33 1.46 5.08
C ALA A 519 -4.51 1.23 6.06
N LEU A 520 -4.27 0.53 7.19
CA LEU A 520 -5.27 0.34 8.24
C LEU A 520 -5.61 1.65 8.97
N ASN A 521 -4.61 2.48 9.30
CA ASN A 521 -4.81 3.78 9.93
C ASN A 521 -5.61 4.73 9.03
N ASN A 522 -5.35 4.70 7.72
CA ASN A 522 -6.10 5.48 6.74
C ASN A 522 -7.55 4.99 6.56
N LEU A 523 -7.83 3.69 6.75
CA LEU A 523 -9.20 3.16 6.78
C LEU A 523 -9.99 3.68 7.98
N MET A 524 -9.34 3.76 9.15
CA MET A 524 -10.00 4.15 10.40
C MET A 524 -10.23 5.65 10.54
N ASN A 525 -9.33 6.48 9.99
CA ASN A 525 -9.36 7.94 10.11
C ASN A 525 -9.75 8.66 8.80
N GLY A 526 -10.01 7.90 7.73
CA GLY A 526 -10.33 8.42 6.40
C GLY A 526 -11.76 8.94 6.25
N LYS A 527 -12.01 9.60 5.11
CA LYS A 527 -13.35 9.98 4.64
C LYS A 527 -14.06 8.78 4.01
N SER A 528 -15.40 8.80 3.97
CA SER A 528 -16.16 7.66 3.44
C SER A 528 -15.97 7.40 1.95
N ASP A 529 -15.64 8.43 1.17
CA ASP A 529 -15.34 8.34 -0.26
C ASP A 529 -13.96 7.73 -0.57
N HIS A 530 -13.14 7.43 0.44
CA HIS A 530 -11.87 6.71 0.31
C HIS A 530 -11.99 5.21 0.62
N TYR A 531 -13.17 4.69 1.02
CA TYR A 531 -13.33 3.28 1.37
C TYR A 531 -12.87 2.32 0.26
N TYR A 532 -13.32 2.52 -0.97
CA TYR A 532 -12.94 1.70 -2.13
C TYR A 532 -11.49 1.86 -2.59
N SER A 533 -10.73 2.77 -1.96
CA SER A 533 -9.28 2.86 -2.16
C SER A 533 -8.51 1.88 -1.28
N ILE A 534 -9.15 1.24 -0.30
CA ILE A 534 -8.52 0.34 0.66
C ILE A 534 -9.12 -1.05 0.53
N PHE A 535 -8.26 -2.07 0.45
CA PHE A 535 -8.65 -3.47 0.37
C PHE A 535 -8.04 -4.27 1.53
N ASN A 536 -8.88 -4.67 2.47
CA ASN A 536 -8.51 -5.30 3.75
C ASN A 536 -8.94 -6.78 3.88
N ASN A 537 -9.44 -7.36 2.79
CA ASN A 537 -10.01 -8.72 2.74
C ASN A 537 -9.33 -9.57 1.63
N LEU A 538 -8.04 -9.31 1.36
CA LEU A 538 -7.25 -9.95 0.29
C LEU A 538 -7.39 -11.48 0.27
N LYS A 539 -7.18 -12.12 1.43
CA LYS A 539 -7.28 -13.58 1.58
C LYS A 539 -8.70 -14.08 1.36
N GLN A 540 -9.71 -13.43 1.95
CA GLN A 540 -11.14 -13.81 1.79
C GLN A 540 -11.56 -13.78 0.32
N TRP A 541 -11.21 -12.72 -0.42
CA TRP A 541 -11.47 -12.61 -1.86
C TRP A 541 -10.78 -13.70 -2.69
N ALA A 542 -9.61 -14.19 -2.28
CA ALA A 542 -8.97 -15.33 -2.94
C ALA A 542 -9.74 -16.65 -2.76
N GLY A 543 -10.39 -16.83 -1.59
CA GLY A 543 -11.20 -18.01 -1.27
C GLY A 543 -12.64 -17.97 -1.79
N GLU A 544 -13.14 -16.80 -2.22
CA GLU A 544 -14.52 -16.61 -2.67
C GLU A 544 -14.67 -16.71 -4.20
N LYS A 545 -15.56 -17.61 -4.64
CA LYS A 545 -15.94 -17.77 -6.05
C LYS A 545 -17.07 -16.80 -6.42
N ASN A 546 -17.02 -16.25 -7.64
CA ASN A 546 -18.02 -15.31 -8.18
C ASN A 546 -18.16 -13.97 -7.42
N ASN A 547 -17.13 -13.55 -6.69
CA ASN A 547 -17.03 -12.21 -6.15
C ASN A 547 -16.41 -11.25 -7.19
N GLU A 548 -17.17 -10.24 -7.64
CA GLU A 548 -16.67 -9.11 -8.46
C GLU A 548 -16.56 -7.87 -7.55
N LEU A 549 -15.36 -7.30 -7.45
CA LEU A 549 -15.10 -6.14 -6.60
C LEU A 549 -14.78 -4.92 -7.45
N ARG A 550 -15.12 -3.73 -6.93
CA ARG A 550 -14.72 -2.45 -7.54
C ARG A 550 -13.75 -1.75 -6.64
N LEU A 551 -12.53 -1.57 -7.12
CA LEU A 551 -11.55 -0.69 -6.50
C LEU A 551 -11.67 0.69 -7.15
N LYS A 552 -11.43 1.73 -6.34
CA LYS A 552 -11.30 3.10 -6.81
C LYS A 552 -10.26 3.81 -5.95
N ASP A 553 -9.16 4.23 -6.55
CA ASP A 553 -8.08 4.91 -5.82
C ASP A 553 -8.49 6.33 -5.38
N LYS A 554 -7.60 7.00 -4.63
CA LYS A 554 -7.85 8.37 -4.15
C LYS A 554 -7.83 9.44 -5.25
N ARG A 555 -7.23 9.18 -6.43
CA ARG A 555 -7.33 10.05 -7.62
C ARG A 555 -8.66 9.92 -8.35
N GLY A 556 -9.31 8.78 -8.23
CA GLY A 556 -10.58 8.45 -8.85
C GLY A 556 -10.48 7.45 -10.01
N TYR A 557 -9.30 6.89 -10.29
CA TYR A 557 -9.14 5.76 -11.20
C TYR A 557 -9.88 4.54 -10.62
N ALA A 558 -10.68 3.88 -11.43
CA ALA A 558 -11.55 2.80 -10.99
C ALA A 558 -11.37 1.55 -11.85
N VAL A 559 -11.22 0.40 -11.19
CA VAL A 559 -11.02 -0.90 -11.83
C VAL A 559 -11.97 -1.94 -11.26
N VAL A 560 -12.48 -2.81 -12.14
CA VAL A 560 -13.32 -3.95 -11.77
C VAL A 560 -12.41 -5.16 -11.63
N LEU A 561 -12.27 -5.67 -10.41
CA LEU A 561 -11.64 -6.95 -10.14
C LEU A 561 -12.65 -8.06 -10.38
N ARG A 562 -12.33 -8.98 -11.30
CA ARG A 562 -13.03 -10.26 -11.41
C ARG A 562 -12.71 -11.15 -10.20
N SER A 563 -13.42 -12.26 -10.09
CA SER A 563 -13.13 -13.27 -9.08
C SER A 563 -11.70 -13.77 -9.21
N PHE A 564 -11.06 -14.10 -8.08
CA PHE A 564 -9.63 -14.33 -8.02
C PHE A 564 -9.14 -15.38 -9.04
N LEU A 565 -9.88 -16.48 -9.22
CA LEU A 565 -9.53 -17.52 -10.20
C LEU A 565 -9.65 -17.05 -11.67
N ASP A 566 -10.58 -16.14 -11.99
CA ASP A 566 -10.86 -15.66 -13.35
C ASP A 566 -9.94 -14.53 -13.83
N LEU A 567 -9.14 -13.93 -12.92
CA LEU A 567 -8.16 -12.90 -13.28
C LEU A 567 -7.09 -13.44 -14.24
N THR A 568 -6.76 -12.63 -15.23
CA THR A 568 -5.68 -12.86 -16.20
C THR A 568 -4.39 -12.18 -15.76
N ASP A 569 -3.25 -12.62 -16.30
CA ASP A 569 -1.92 -12.11 -15.94
C ASP A 569 -1.69 -10.62 -16.28
N GLN A 570 -2.58 -10.02 -17.09
CA GLN A 570 -2.56 -8.60 -17.51
C GLN A 570 -3.38 -7.68 -16.59
N GLU A 571 -4.24 -8.23 -15.74
CA GLU A 571 -5.03 -7.45 -14.78
C GLU A 571 -4.25 -7.21 -13.50
N ILE A 572 -4.58 -6.12 -12.80
CA ILE A 572 -4.08 -5.88 -11.45
C ILE A 572 -4.46 -7.04 -10.53
N ASN A 573 -3.47 -7.53 -9.79
CA ASN A 573 -3.65 -8.54 -8.75
C ASN A 573 -3.18 -8.00 -7.39
N PRO A 574 -4.10 -7.56 -6.51
CA PRO A 574 -3.74 -7.01 -5.21
C PRO A 574 -2.89 -7.93 -4.31
N ILE A 575 -2.95 -9.26 -4.51
CA ILE A 575 -2.13 -10.22 -3.73
C ILE A 575 -0.69 -10.23 -4.23
N GLU A 576 -0.47 -10.11 -5.54
CA GLU A 576 0.87 -9.93 -6.12
C GLU A 576 1.51 -8.60 -5.69
N LEU A 577 0.72 -7.52 -5.66
CA LEU A 577 1.20 -6.23 -5.17
C LEU A 577 1.49 -6.25 -3.67
N TYR A 578 0.66 -6.92 -2.86
CA TYR A 578 0.94 -7.12 -1.43
C TYR A 578 2.22 -7.94 -1.22
N ALA A 579 2.39 -9.04 -1.98
CA ALA A 579 3.61 -9.86 -1.92
C ALA A 579 4.87 -9.12 -2.39
N TYR A 580 4.75 -8.20 -3.34
CA TYR A 580 5.82 -7.27 -3.72
C TYR A 580 6.23 -6.39 -2.54
N TYR A 581 5.28 -5.75 -1.85
CA TYR A 581 5.61 -4.94 -0.66
C TYR A 581 6.21 -5.77 0.48
N LEU A 582 5.67 -6.96 0.78
CA LEU A 582 6.30 -7.90 1.72
C LEU A 582 7.75 -8.20 1.30
N GLY A 583 7.96 -8.46 0.00
CA GLY A 583 9.27 -8.74 -0.59
C GLY A 583 10.27 -7.60 -0.50
N LEU A 584 9.86 -6.33 -0.40
CA LEU A 584 10.77 -5.18 -0.22
C LEU A 584 11.27 -5.10 1.23
N TYR A 585 10.39 -5.37 2.19
CA TYR A 585 10.82 -5.51 3.60
C TYR A 585 11.69 -6.76 3.81
N ILE A 586 11.47 -7.85 3.06
CA ILE A 586 12.31 -9.06 3.13
C ILE A 586 13.66 -8.88 2.42
N ASN A 587 13.66 -8.40 1.17
CA ASN A 587 14.84 -8.33 0.30
C ASN A 587 15.31 -6.88 0.11
N ASN A 588 16.23 -6.44 0.97
CA ASN A 588 16.86 -5.11 0.90
C ASN A 588 18.29 -5.17 1.47
N GLN A 589 19.11 -4.13 1.28
CA GLN A 589 20.54 -4.18 1.65
C GLN A 589 20.85 -4.34 3.14
N ASN A 590 19.86 -4.18 4.05
CA ASN A 590 20.04 -4.45 5.47
C ASN A 590 19.81 -5.94 5.80
N ASN A 591 18.83 -6.57 5.13
CA ASN A 591 18.44 -7.96 5.36
C ASN A 591 19.18 -8.95 4.44
N GLY A 592 19.61 -8.51 3.26
CA GLY A 592 20.14 -9.38 2.19
C GLY A 592 19.03 -9.84 1.24
N ILE A 593 19.27 -10.97 0.56
CA ILE A 593 18.39 -11.52 -0.47
C ILE A 593 18.06 -12.98 -0.12
N TYR A 594 16.77 -13.29 0.03
CA TYR A 594 16.29 -14.65 0.21
C TYR A 594 15.80 -15.25 -1.12
N LEU A 595 15.87 -16.57 -1.24
CA LEU A 595 15.43 -17.30 -2.44
C LEU A 595 14.44 -18.44 -2.12
N ASP A 596 14.36 -18.92 -0.88
CA ASP A 596 13.46 -20.01 -0.48
C ASP A 596 12.32 -19.53 0.42
N TYR A 597 11.09 -19.63 -0.08
CA TYR A 597 9.89 -19.15 0.60
C TYR A 597 8.87 -20.29 0.80
N THR A 598 8.29 -20.36 2.00
CA THR A 598 7.25 -21.33 2.36
C THR A 598 6.01 -20.60 2.90
N LEU A 599 4.84 -20.87 2.33
CA LEU A 599 3.56 -20.25 2.72
C LEU A 599 2.64 -21.22 3.47
N SER A 600 1.91 -20.70 4.47
CA SER A 600 0.76 -21.38 5.08
C SER A 600 -0.51 -21.26 4.21
N PHE A 601 -1.45 -22.18 4.41
CA PHE A 601 -2.78 -22.11 3.80
C PHE A 601 -3.87 -22.66 4.75
N PRO A 602 -5.13 -22.19 4.64
CA PRO A 602 -6.24 -22.78 5.37
C PRO A 602 -6.57 -24.15 4.80
N VAL A 603 -7.01 -25.09 5.65
CA VAL A 603 -7.37 -26.46 5.22
C VAL A 603 -8.53 -26.45 4.20
N THR A 604 -9.38 -25.43 4.26
CA THR A 604 -10.56 -25.27 3.40
C THR A 604 -10.27 -24.78 1.98
N TYR A 605 -9.01 -24.45 1.65
CA TYR A 605 -8.65 -23.83 0.36
C TYR A 605 -8.46 -24.86 -0.75
N GLU A 606 -9.20 -24.65 -1.85
CA GLU A 606 -9.11 -25.48 -3.04
C GLU A 606 -7.71 -25.37 -3.68
N LYS A 607 -7.26 -26.47 -4.30
CA LYS A 607 -5.89 -26.58 -4.83
C LYS A 607 -5.56 -25.47 -5.83
N GLU A 608 -6.49 -25.15 -6.74
CA GLU A 608 -6.34 -24.09 -7.74
C GLU A 608 -6.13 -22.70 -7.09
N VAL A 609 -6.83 -22.41 -5.99
CA VAL A 609 -6.67 -21.16 -5.22
C VAL A 609 -5.27 -21.10 -4.60
N ARG A 610 -4.83 -22.19 -3.95
CA ARG A 610 -3.48 -22.28 -3.35
C ARG A 610 -2.39 -22.10 -4.40
N GLU A 611 -2.50 -22.80 -5.53
CA GLU A 611 -1.55 -22.69 -6.65
C GLU A 611 -1.53 -21.29 -7.28
N LYS A 612 -2.69 -20.61 -7.38
CA LYS A 612 -2.73 -19.24 -7.88
C LYS A 612 -2.11 -18.25 -6.89
N ILE A 613 -2.37 -18.37 -5.58
CA ILE A 613 -1.72 -17.54 -4.55
C ILE A 613 -0.19 -17.72 -4.58
N LEU A 614 0.31 -18.97 -4.67
CA LEU A 614 1.75 -19.24 -4.79
C LEU A 614 2.36 -18.48 -5.97
N LYS A 615 1.73 -18.51 -7.16
CA LYS A 615 2.19 -17.77 -8.35
C LYS A 615 2.15 -16.24 -8.17
N CYS A 616 1.17 -15.71 -7.43
CA CYS A 616 1.10 -14.28 -7.11
C CYS A 616 2.27 -13.87 -6.21
N PHE A 617 2.58 -14.68 -5.20
CA PHE A 617 3.74 -14.46 -4.34
C PHE A 617 5.05 -14.67 -5.07
N GLU A 618 5.16 -15.67 -5.95
CA GLU A 618 6.32 -15.90 -6.81
C GLU A 618 6.62 -14.67 -7.69
N ARG A 619 5.59 -14.11 -8.37
CA ARG A 619 5.71 -12.88 -9.16
C ARG A 619 6.12 -11.68 -8.28
N GLY A 620 5.40 -11.44 -7.18
CA GLY A 620 5.63 -10.30 -6.29
C GLY A 620 7.02 -10.31 -5.64
N LEU A 621 7.42 -11.44 -5.04
CA LEU A 621 8.73 -11.62 -4.40
C LEU A 621 9.86 -11.57 -5.43
N LYS A 622 9.70 -12.20 -6.61
CA LYS A 622 10.72 -12.13 -7.67
C LYS A 622 10.96 -10.69 -8.12
N LYS A 623 9.92 -9.87 -8.20
CA LYS A 623 10.01 -8.45 -8.61
C LYS A 623 10.91 -7.60 -7.68
N THR A 624 11.14 -8.02 -6.43
CA THR A 624 12.02 -7.31 -5.48
C THR A 624 13.50 -7.69 -5.63
N LEU A 625 13.80 -8.76 -6.38
CA LEU A 625 15.18 -9.19 -6.63
C LEU A 625 15.88 -8.27 -7.64
N PRO A 626 17.13 -7.84 -7.37
CA PRO A 626 17.96 -7.14 -8.34
C PRO A 626 18.10 -7.89 -9.67
N MET A 627 18.14 -7.17 -10.79
CA MET A 627 18.28 -7.76 -12.13
C MET A 627 19.48 -8.71 -12.28
N PRO A 628 20.68 -8.46 -11.70
CA PRO A 628 21.81 -9.40 -11.75
C PRO A 628 21.55 -10.76 -11.08
N ILE A 629 20.54 -10.86 -10.21
CA ILE A 629 20.06 -12.14 -9.64
C ILE A 629 19.09 -12.80 -10.62
N GLN A 630 18.11 -12.04 -11.12
CA GLN A 630 17.09 -12.56 -12.03
C GLN A 630 17.64 -13.03 -13.39
N GLN A 631 18.77 -12.48 -13.82
CA GLN A 631 19.51 -12.86 -15.03
C GLN A 631 20.42 -14.09 -14.86
N ASP A 632 20.62 -14.57 -13.63
CA ASP A 632 21.44 -15.75 -13.34
C ASP A 632 20.57 -17.02 -13.30
N GLU A 633 20.67 -17.84 -14.36
CA GLU A 633 19.88 -19.07 -14.47
C GLU A 633 20.16 -20.10 -13.36
N GLU A 634 21.36 -20.14 -12.77
CA GLU A 634 21.67 -21.10 -11.69
C GLU A 634 21.13 -20.62 -10.34
N LEU A 635 21.18 -19.31 -10.06
CA LEU A 635 20.54 -18.73 -8.88
C LEU A 635 19.02 -18.80 -8.97
N MET A 636 18.43 -18.52 -10.13
CA MET A 636 16.97 -18.60 -10.31
C MET A 636 16.42 -20.03 -10.28
N LYS A 637 17.25 -21.07 -10.37
CA LYS A 637 16.85 -22.46 -10.02
C LYS A 637 16.72 -22.70 -8.51
N LYS A 638 17.35 -21.88 -7.68
CA LYS A 638 17.19 -21.90 -6.21
C LYS A 638 15.92 -21.16 -5.78
N PHE A 639 15.58 -20.07 -6.48
CA PHE A 639 14.38 -19.29 -6.21
C PHE A 639 13.11 -20.15 -6.27
N ARG A 640 12.36 -20.21 -5.17
CA ARG A 640 11.12 -20.98 -5.08
C ARG A 640 10.15 -20.41 -4.05
N VAL A 641 8.87 -20.47 -4.38
CA VAL A 641 7.76 -20.21 -3.46
C VAL A 641 6.94 -21.49 -3.36
N THR A 642 6.86 -22.06 -2.16
CA THR A 642 6.28 -23.40 -1.94
C THR A 642 5.16 -23.38 -0.90
N ALA A 643 4.20 -24.30 -1.02
CA ALA A 643 3.24 -24.56 0.05
C ALA A 643 3.90 -25.39 1.16
N GLY A 644 3.77 -24.91 2.40
CA GLY A 644 4.09 -25.65 3.61
C GLY A 644 2.89 -26.45 4.13
N ALA A 645 2.88 -26.70 5.44
CA ALA A 645 1.75 -27.30 6.14
C ALA A 645 0.53 -26.36 6.15
N SER A 646 -0.64 -26.90 6.52
CA SER A 646 -1.81 -26.06 6.83
C SER A 646 -1.54 -25.19 8.06
N GLU A 647 -2.24 -24.05 8.18
CA GLU A 647 -2.15 -23.14 9.34
C GLU A 647 -2.19 -23.87 10.71
N PRO A 648 -3.21 -24.69 11.02
CA PRO A 648 -3.27 -25.40 12.30
C PRO A 648 -2.20 -26.51 12.45
N ALA A 649 -1.82 -27.21 11.38
CA ALA A 649 -0.77 -28.23 11.45
C ALA A 649 0.63 -27.61 11.67
N ALA A 650 0.91 -26.46 11.03
CA ALA A 650 2.12 -25.68 11.29
C ALA A 650 2.15 -25.17 12.75
N TYR A 651 1.02 -24.68 13.27
CA TYR A 651 0.94 -24.32 14.68
C TYR A 651 1.19 -25.52 15.60
N ALA A 652 0.59 -26.68 15.32
CA ALA A 652 0.80 -27.89 16.11
C ALA A 652 2.27 -28.31 16.14
N VAL A 653 2.95 -28.27 14.99
CA VAL A 653 4.40 -28.50 14.89
C VAL A 653 5.18 -27.61 15.86
N CYS A 654 4.96 -26.29 15.83
CA CYS A 654 5.64 -25.36 16.73
C CYS A 654 5.28 -25.61 18.19
N ALA A 655 3.98 -25.63 18.51
CA ALA A 655 3.48 -25.74 19.87
C ALA A 655 3.90 -27.03 20.56
N LEU A 656 3.90 -28.18 19.87
CA LEU A 656 4.31 -29.45 20.49
C LEU A 656 5.79 -29.46 20.91
N GLN A 657 6.67 -28.83 20.13
CA GLN A 657 8.09 -28.67 20.50
C GLN A 657 8.27 -27.67 21.65
N GLU A 658 7.60 -26.51 21.59
CA GLU A 658 7.64 -25.48 22.63
C GLU A 658 7.11 -26.00 23.98
N TYR A 659 6.11 -26.89 23.93
CA TYR A 659 5.58 -27.61 25.08
C TYR A 659 6.36 -28.86 25.49
N GLY A 660 7.45 -29.18 24.78
CA GLY A 660 8.38 -30.25 25.12
C GLY A 660 7.88 -31.68 24.92
N PHE A 661 7.07 -31.94 23.88
CA PHE A 661 6.68 -33.30 23.51
C PHE A 661 7.75 -33.99 22.67
N GLU A 662 8.48 -34.90 23.31
CA GLU A 662 9.55 -35.71 22.73
C GLU A 662 9.14 -37.20 22.81
N PRO A 663 8.18 -37.68 21.99
CA PRO A 663 7.71 -39.07 22.03
C PRO A 663 8.81 -40.04 21.56
N GLU A 664 9.00 -41.13 22.30
CA GLU A 664 10.00 -42.18 22.02
C GLU A 664 9.37 -43.48 21.49
N GLU A 665 10.06 -44.19 20.60
CA GLU A 665 9.71 -45.49 20.04
C GLU A 665 8.29 -45.55 19.40
N ASP A 666 7.36 -46.29 20.02
CA ASP A 666 5.98 -46.46 19.57
C ASP A 666 5.00 -45.46 20.23
N GLU A 667 5.51 -44.47 21.00
CA GLU A 667 4.67 -43.46 21.65
C GLU A 667 3.94 -42.56 20.64
N LYS A 668 2.69 -42.21 20.98
CA LYS A 668 1.83 -41.34 20.17
C LYS A 668 1.23 -40.25 21.03
N THR A 669 1.67 -39.02 20.78
CA THR A 669 1.05 -37.82 21.33
C THR A 669 -0.14 -37.46 20.43
N TYR A 670 -1.36 -37.78 20.89
CA TYR A 670 -2.58 -37.36 20.20
C TYR A 670 -2.85 -35.89 20.49
N TYR A 671 -3.28 -35.14 19.46
CA TYR A 671 -3.61 -33.72 19.60
C TYR A 671 -4.88 -33.33 18.85
N GLY A 672 -5.45 -32.19 19.24
CA GLY A 672 -6.45 -31.46 18.48
C GLY A 672 -6.21 -29.96 18.58
N VAL A 673 -6.05 -29.28 17.44
CA VAL A 673 -5.87 -27.83 17.35
C VAL A 673 -7.23 -27.14 17.29
N PHE A 674 -7.40 -26.10 18.10
CA PHE A 674 -8.49 -25.13 17.99
C PHE A 674 -7.87 -23.78 17.63
N ASP A 675 -7.70 -23.51 16.33
CA ASP A 675 -7.12 -22.25 15.86
C ASP A 675 -8.21 -21.19 15.74
N PHE A 676 -8.32 -20.35 16.77
CA PHE A 676 -9.31 -19.29 16.83
C PHE A 676 -8.68 -17.99 16.29
N GLY A 677 -8.74 -17.85 14.98
CA GLY A 677 -8.23 -16.70 14.25
C GLY A 677 -9.12 -15.46 14.34
N GLY A 678 -8.76 -14.45 13.54
CA GLY A 678 -9.54 -13.22 13.39
C GLY A 678 -10.78 -13.39 12.52
N GLY A 679 -10.71 -14.19 11.45
CA GLY A 679 -11.80 -14.34 10.46
C GLY A 679 -12.45 -15.73 10.40
N THR A 680 -11.80 -16.76 10.92
CA THR A 680 -12.28 -18.15 10.93
C THR A 680 -11.77 -18.85 12.19
N THR A 681 -12.37 -20.00 12.51
CA THR A 681 -11.82 -20.95 13.47
C THR A 681 -11.61 -22.27 12.74
N ASP A 682 -10.38 -22.76 12.72
CA ASP A 682 -10.02 -23.97 11.98
C ASP A 682 -9.56 -25.06 12.97
N PHE A 683 -9.93 -26.32 12.68
CA PHE A 683 -9.62 -27.49 13.52
C PHE A 683 -8.72 -28.45 12.76
N ASP A 684 -7.75 -29.04 13.45
CA ASP A 684 -6.91 -30.11 12.93
C ASP A 684 -6.71 -31.19 14.01
N PHE A 685 -6.82 -32.46 13.63
CA PHE A 685 -6.73 -33.60 14.54
C PHE A 685 -5.70 -34.61 14.04
N GLY A 686 -4.79 -35.01 14.92
CA GLY A 686 -3.64 -35.80 14.51
C GLY A 686 -2.86 -36.49 15.62
N ILE A 687 -1.73 -37.04 15.21
CA ILE A 687 -0.72 -37.70 16.04
C ILE A 687 0.64 -37.06 15.78
N TRP A 688 1.39 -36.89 16.86
CA TRP A 688 2.81 -36.58 16.89
C TRP A 688 3.58 -37.78 17.42
N ARG A 689 4.62 -38.22 16.71
CA ARG A 689 5.43 -39.41 17.02
C ARG A 689 6.87 -39.27 16.52
N GLU A 690 7.76 -40.12 17.01
CA GLU A 690 9.11 -40.29 16.45
C GLU A 690 9.06 -40.72 14.97
N ALA A 691 10.06 -40.31 14.20
CA ALA A 691 10.25 -40.74 12.82
C ALA A 691 10.80 -42.18 12.73
N GLY A 692 10.09 -43.04 12.00
CA GLY A 692 10.50 -44.43 11.83
C GLY A 692 11.71 -44.60 10.89
N LEU A 693 12.25 -45.82 10.80
CA LEU A 693 13.41 -46.16 9.95
C LEU A 693 13.30 -45.76 8.46
N LYS A 694 12.08 -45.61 7.92
CA LYS A 694 11.85 -45.13 6.53
C LYS A 694 11.78 -43.61 6.40
N GLU A 695 11.87 -42.91 7.52
CA GLU A 695 11.65 -41.48 7.71
C GLU A 695 12.86 -40.83 8.40
N SER A 696 14.01 -41.53 8.46
CA SER A 696 15.25 -41.16 9.19
C SER A 696 16.00 -39.90 8.71
N ARG A 697 15.31 -39.00 7.98
CA ARG A 697 15.74 -37.62 7.70
C ARG A 697 15.03 -36.61 8.60
N TYR A 698 14.07 -37.07 9.36
CA TYR A 698 13.23 -36.31 10.26
C TYR A 698 13.43 -36.84 11.67
N ASP A 699 13.24 -36.01 12.68
CA ASP A 699 13.19 -36.41 14.09
C ASP A 699 11.76 -36.86 14.43
N TYR A 700 10.77 -36.11 13.93
CA TYR A 700 9.35 -36.32 14.24
C TYR A 700 8.47 -36.36 12.99
N VAL A 701 7.32 -37.00 13.14
CA VAL A 701 6.26 -37.02 12.14
C VAL A 701 4.96 -36.52 12.77
N ILE A 702 4.36 -35.52 12.13
CA ILE A 702 3.00 -35.09 12.40
C ILE A 702 2.07 -35.70 11.34
N GLU A 703 1.12 -36.51 11.80
CA GLU A 703 0.10 -37.15 10.96
C GLU A 703 -1.28 -36.59 11.31
N HIS A 704 -1.85 -35.78 10.42
CA HIS A 704 -3.20 -35.24 10.58
C HIS A 704 -4.16 -35.97 9.63
N PHE A 705 -5.36 -36.29 10.13
CA PHE A 705 -6.28 -37.24 9.47
C PHE A 705 -7.75 -36.86 9.55
N ALA A 706 -8.02 -35.70 10.15
CA ALA A 706 -9.32 -35.05 10.09
C ALA A 706 -9.12 -33.56 10.39
N ALA A 707 -9.77 -32.72 9.61
CA ALA A 707 -9.91 -31.31 9.87
C ALA A 707 -11.38 -30.91 10.03
N GLY A 708 -11.60 -29.68 10.49
CA GLY A 708 -12.92 -29.08 10.60
C GLY A 708 -12.81 -27.57 10.77
N GLY A 709 -13.91 -26.92 11.12
CA GLY A 709 -13.88 -25.51 11.45
C GLY A 709 -15.24 -24.85 11.41
N ASP A 710 -15.23 -23.55 11.69
CA ASP A 710 -16.39 -22.66 11.68
C ASP A 710 -15.98 -21.34 11.01
N ARG A 711 -16.36 -21.20 9.73
CA ARG A 711 -16.04 -20.03 8.90
C ARG A 711 -16.65 -18.72 9.39
N TYR A 712 -17.55 -18.77 10.37
CA TYR A 712 -18.19 -17.59 10.95
C TYR A 712 -17.75 -17.33 12.40
N LEU A 713 -17.02 -18.25 13.03
CA LEU A 713 -16.39 -18.02 14.32
C LEU A 713 -15.01 -17.41 14.13
N GLY A 714 -14.87 -16.11 14.36
CA GLY A 714 -13.60 -15.39 14.34
C GLY A 714 -13.74 -14.12 15.18
N GLY A 715 -12.64 -13.57 15.69
CA GLY A 715 -12.69 -12.34 16.49
C GLY A 715 -13.42 -11.18 15.80
N GLU A 716 -13.13 -10.95 14.51
CA GLU A 716 -13.79 -9.92 13.70
C GLU A 716 -15.26 -10.26 13.43
N ASN A 717 -15.58 -11.49 13.01
CA ASN A 717 -16.97 -11.89 12.74
C ASN A 717 -17.85 -11.78 14.00
N MET A 718 -17.27 -12.05 15.18
CA MET A 718 -17.95 -11.88 16.46
C MET A 718 -18.19 -10.40 16.77
N LEU A 719 -17.19 -9.54 16.55
CA LEU A 719 -17.35 -8.09 16.67
C LEU A 719 -18.37 -7.52 15.68
N GLU A 720 -18.42 -8.03 14.44
CA GLU A 720 -19.42 -7.65 13.43
C GLU A 720 -20.84 -8.08 13.86
N LEU A 721 -20.99 -9.27 14.44
CA LEU A 721 -22.25 -9.74 15.01
C LEU A 721 -22.72 -8.85 16.17
N LEU A 722 -21.81 -8.48 17.08
CA LEU A 722 -22.09 -7.55 18.18
C LEU A 722 -22.46 -6.15 17.65
N ALA A 723 -21.70 -5.62 16.70
CA ALA A 723 -21.97 -4.33 16.06
C ALA A 723 -23.35 -4.30 15.39
N PHE A 724 -23.71 -5.36 14.66
CA PHE A 724 -25.05 -5.51 14.08
C PHE A 724 -26.14 -5.54 15.15
N GLN A 725 -25.95 -6.27 16.24
CA GLN A 725 -26.92 -6.34 17.33
C GLN A 725 -27.08 -4.98 18.03
N VAL A 726 -25.99 -4.24 18.27
CA VAL A 726 -26.03 -2.88 18.81
C VAL A 726 -26.77 -1.93 17.85
N PHE A 727 -26.50 -1.96 16.54
CA PHE A 727 -27.24 -1.14 15.57
C PHE A 727 -28.72 -1.50 15.49
N LYS A 728 -29.06 -2.79 15.56
CA LYS A 728 -30.44 -3.30 15.57
C LYS A 728 -31.19 -2.90 16.85
N ASN A 729 -30.54 -2.93 18.01
CA ASN A 729 -31.12 -2.42 19.26
C ASN A 729 -31.31 -0.88 19.19
N ASN A 730 -30.39 -0.16 18.54
CA ASN A 730 -30.47 1.29 18.30
C ASN A 730 -31.18 1.72 16.99
N GLN A 731 -31.99 0.82 16.39
CA GLN A 731 -32.65 1.02 15.09
C GLN A 731 -33.51 2.30 14.97
N ARG A 732 -33.90 2.91 16.10
CA ARG A 732 -34.60 4.20 16.10
C ARG A 732 -33.65 5.34 15.75
N THR A 733 -32.56 5.47 16.50
CA THR A 733 -31.48 6.44 16.26
C THR A 733 -30.92 6.31 14.85
N MET A 734 -30.72 5.08 14.36
CA MET A 734 -30.22 4.81 13.01
C MET A 734 -31.18 5.33 11.91
N ARG A 735 -32.51 5.27 12.13
CA ARG A 735 -33.48 5.86 11.20
C ARG A 735 -33.55 7.38 11.31
N GLU A 736 -33.55 7.93 12.53
CA GLU A 736 -33.63 9.37 12.79
C GLU A 736 -32.40 10.11 12.21
N LEU A 737 -31.21 9.49 12.24
CA LEU A 737 -29.97 10.03 11.67
C LEU A 737 -29.67 9.54 10.24
N ASN A 738 -30.49 8.65 9.68
CA ASN A 738 -30.33 8.05 8.35
C ASN A 738 -28.98 7.33 8.13
N ILE A 739 -28.53 6.59 9.16
CA ILE A 739 -27.27 5.84 9.21
C ILE A 739 -27.51 4.41 8.70
N PRO A 740 -26.84 3.97 7.61
CA PRO A 740 -26.88 2.59 7.15
C PRO A 740 -25.82 1.72 7.84
N PHE A 741 -26.00 0.39 7.82
CA PHE A 741 -25.02 -0.59 8.30
C PHE A 741 -25.17 -1.92 7.54
N THR A 742 -24.14 -2.77 7.58
CA THR A 742 -24.11 -4.05 6.86
C THR A 742 -24.89 -5.15 7.57
N LEU A 743 -25.10 -6.29 6.88
CA LEU A 743 -25.65 -7.51 7.46
C LEU A 743 -24.55 -8.58 7.53
N PRO A 744 -24.07 -8.97 8.73
CA PRO A 744 -23.13 -10.07 8.89
C PRO A 744 -23.73 -11.41 8.42
N ALA A 745 -22.87 -12.34 7.99
CA ALA A 745 -23.30 -13.57 7.30
C ALA A 745 -24.23 -14.50 8.11
N GLU A 746 -24.07 -14.57 9.45
CA GLU A 746 -24.98 -15.36 10.31
C GLU A 746 -26.26 -14.60 10.74
N CYS A 747 -26.40 -13.33 10.37
CA CYS A 747 -27.53 -12.50 10.78
C CYS A 747 -28.67 -12.50 9.74
N VAL A 748 -29.88 -12.21 10.20
CA VAL A 748 -31.08 -12.10 9.34
C VAL A 748 -31.68 -10.70 9.40
N LYS A 749 -32.29 -10.27 8.29
CA LYS A 749 -33.03 -9.00 8.22
C LYS A 749 -34.20 -9.01 9.22
N PHE A 750 -34.41 -7.88 9.87
CA PHE A 750 -35.49 -7.68 10.84
C PHE A 750 -36.56 -6.71 10.29
N PRO A 751 -37.80 -6.71 10.82
CA PRO A 751 -38.86 -5.82 10.33
C PRO A 751 -38.46 -4.33 10.40
N GLY A 752 -38.61 -3.58 9.31
CA GLY A 752 -38.21 -2.17 9.27
C GLY A 752 -36.73 -1.94 8.96
N SER A 753 -35.98 -2.97 8.54
CA SER A 753 -34.55 -2.86 8.17
C SER A 753 -34.31 -2.50 6.69
N GLU A 754 -35.37 -2.34 5.90
CA GLU A 754 -35.33 -2.18 4.43
C GLU A 754 -34.54 -0.94 3.99
N THR A 755 -34.48 0.08 4.85
CA THR A 755 -33.73 1.33 4.62
C THR A 755 -32.48 1.44 5.49
N LEU A 756 -32.17 0.46 6.33
CA LEU A 756 -31.00 0.47 7.22
C LEU A 756 -29.90 -0.44 6.71
N ILE A 757 -30.25 -1.63 6.23
CA ILE A 757 -29.30 -2.65 5.78
C ILE A 757 -28.99 -2.48 4.30
N ASN A 758 -27.72 -2.21 3.97
CA ASN A 758 -27.19 -2.22 2.61
C ASN A 758 -25.66 -2.45 2.60
N GLU A 759 -25.07 -2.42 1.41
CA GLU A 759 -23.65 -2.68 1.13
C GLU A 759 -22.94 -1.41 0.59
N SER A 760 -23.34 -0.21 1.04
CA SER A 760 -22.63 1.03 0.69
C SER A 760 -21.34 1.18 1.50
N GLN A 761 -20.39 1.95 0.98
CA GLN A 761 -19.15 2.30 1.69
C GLN A 761 -19.42 2.86 3.11
N GLU A 762 -20.46 3.68 3.29
CA GLU A 762 -20.87 4.19 4.60
C GLU A 762 -21.36 3.07 5.51
N ALA A 763 -22.10 2.10 4.99
CA ALA A 763 -22.56 0.95 5.77
C ALA A 763 -21.39 0.10 6.28
N TYR A 764 -20.39 -0.16 5.42
CA TYR A 764 -19.17 -0.88 5.80
C TYR A 764 -18.32 -0.10 6.81
N LEU A 765 -18.15 1.21 6.61
CA LEU A 765 -17.41 2.05 7.55
C LEU A 765 -18.11 2.18 8.90
N ASN A 766 -19.43 2.34 8.92
CA ASN A 766 -20.21 2.37 10.16
C ASN A 766 -20.06 1.06 10.94
N ALA A 767 -20.14 -0.08 10.25
CA ALA A 767 -19.84 -1.38 10.85
C ALA A 767 -18.42 -1.45 11.42
N LYS A 768 -17.40 -1.03 10.66
CA LYS A 768 -16.00 -1.09 11.11
C LYS A 768 -15.70 -0.13 12.27
N GLN A 769 -16.22 1.10 12.24
CA GLN A 769 -16.13 2.05 13.35
C GLN A 769 -16.72 1.46 14.63
N LEU A 770 -17.90 0.83 14.56
CA LEU A 770 -18.52 0.20 15.72
C LEU A 770 -17.76 -1.05 16.19
N VAL A 771 -17.25 -1.88 15.27
CA VAL A 771 -16.37 -3.02 15.57
C VAL A 771 -15.17 -2.57 16.42
N GLU A 772 -14.46 -1.50 16.03
CA GLU A 772 -13.33 -1.00 16.81
C GLU A 772 -13.74 -0.38 18.16
N LYS A 773 -14.93 0.23 18.27
CA LYS A 773 -15.47 0.70 19.57
C LYS A 773 -15.87 -0.45 20.49
N LEU A 774 -16.23 -1.62 19.96
CA LEU A 774 -16.60 -2.82 20.71
C LEU A 774 -15.41 -3.74 21.01
N ARG A 775 -14.31 -3.65 20.25
CA ARG A 775 -13.09 -4.46 20.45
C ARG A 775 -12.61 -4.54 21.91
N PRO A 776 -12.55 -3.45 22.69
CA PRO A 776 -12.10 -3.51 24.08
C PRO A 776 -12.94 -4.41 25.01
N LEU A 777 -14.21 -4.66 24.69
CA LEU A 777 -15.08 -5.61 25.40
C LEU A 777 -14.68 -7.07 25.10
N TRP A 778 -14.43 -7.37 23.83
CA TRP A 778 -14.08 -8.71 23.37
C TRP A 778 -12.67 -9.11 23.84
N GLU A 779 -11.70 -8.21 23.65
CA GLU A 779 -10.29 -8.42 23.97
C GLU A 779 -9.99 -8.14 25.46
N ARG A 780 -10.99 -7.71 26.24
CA ARG A 780 -10.93 -7.40 27.69
C ARG A 780 -9.79 -6.45 28.05
N HIS A 781 -9.65 -5.37 27.28
CA HIS A 781 -8.66 -4.32 27.53
C HIS A 781 -8.85 -3.68 28.91
N GLU A 782 -7.79 -3.05 29.43
CA GLU A 782 -7.84 -2.38 30.72
C GLU A 782 -9.02 -1.39 30.79
N ARG A 783 -9.78 -1.43 31.88
CA ARG A 783 -10.93 -0.55 32.17
C ARG A 783 -12.17 -0.75 31.25
N TYR A 784 -12.27 -1.84 30.48
CA TYR A 784 -13.46 -2.12 29.65
C TYR A 784 -14.77 -2.05 30.46
N GLU A 785 -14.83 -2.62 31.67
CA GLU A 785 -16.01 -2.57 32.54
C GLU A 785 -16.45 -1.14 32.90
N GLU A 786 -15.51 -0.19 33.02
CA GLU A 786 -15.81 1.23 33.24
C GLU A 786 -16.33 1.93 31.97
N GLN A 787 -15.93 1.44 30.80
CA GLN A 787 -16.37 1.94 29.50
C GLN A 787 -17.78 1.42 29.15
N PHE A 788 -18.02 0.11 29.24
CA PHE A 788 -19.27 -0.53 28.81
C PHE A 788 -20.36 -0.50 29.90
N GLY A 789 -19.99 -0.52 31.19
CA GLY A 789 -20.92 -0.44 32.32
C GLY A 789 -21.72 0.88 32.43
N LYS A 790 -21.39 1.88 31.60
CA LYS A 790 -22.18 3.12 31.42
C LYS A 790 -23.47 2.89 30.61
N GLY A 791 -23.66 1.72 30.00
CA GLY A 791 -24.85 1.38 29.21
C GLY A 791 -24.97 2.12 27.87
N MET A 792 -23.91 2.84 27.47
CA MET A 792 -23.88 3.67 26.28
C MET A 792 -22.44 3.86 25.77
N ILE A 793 -22.26 3.81 24.45
CA ILE A 793 -21.03 4.18 23.75
C ILE A 793 -21.28 5.31 22.76
N ARG A 794 -20.22 6.00 22.35
CA ARG A 794 -20.25 7.03 21.31
C ARG A 794 -19.37 6.62 20.13
N ALA A 795 -19.91 6.75 18.93
CA ALA A 795 -19.21 6.47 17.68
C ALA A 795 -19.44 7.60 16.68
N ASP A 796 -18.43 7.87 15.85
CA ASP A 796 -18.56 8.76 14.69
C ASP A 796 -19.01 7.89 13.50
N LEU A 797 -20.13 8.24 12.89
CA LEU A 797 -20.84 7.42 11.90
C LEU A 797 -21.26 8.28 10.70
N PHE A 798 -21.53 7.69 9.54
CA PHE A 798 -21.90 8.40 8.31
C PHE A 798 -23.37 8.17 7.96
N ASP A 799 -24.07 9.22 7.51
CA ASP A 799 -25.39 9.06 6.87
C ASP A 799 -25.26 8.59 5.41
N LYS A 800 -26.38 8.19 4.79
CA LYS A 800 -26.41 7.74 3.38
C LYS A 800 -25.96 8.77 2.33
N ALA A 801 -25.68 10.02 2.72
CA ALA A 801 -25.12 11.04 1.85
C ALA A 801 -23.63 11.31 2.14
N GLY A 802 -22.99 10.47 2.97
CA GLY A 802 -21.58 10.58 3.33
C GLY A 802 -21.26 11.63 4.39
N HIS A 803 -22.26 12.24 5.04
CA HIS A 803 -22.00 13.23 6.09
C HIS A 803 -21.74 12.53 7.43
N ALA A 804 -20.59 12.85 8.03
CA ALA A 804 -20.29 12.44 9.40
C ALA A 804 -21.32 12.99 10.41
N LYS A 805 -21.76 12.10 11.30
CA LYS A 805 -22.53 12.33 12.51
C LYS A 805 -21.57 12.01 13.65
N LEU A 806 -21.07 13.05 14.30
CA LEU A 806 -20.09 12.90 15.37
C LEU A 806 -20.78 12.54 16.69
N ASN A 807 -20.12 11.71 17.49
CA ASN A 807 -20.54 11.32 18.84
C ASN A 807 -21.98 10.75 18.91
N VAL A 808 -22.36 9.90 17.97
CA VAL A 808 -23.67 9.22 18.00
C VAL A 808 -23.74 8.31 19.21
N GLU A 809 -24.71 8.59 20.09
CA GLU A 809 -24.96 7.80 21.29
C GLU A 809 -25.73 6.51 20.94
N LEU A 810 -25.10 5.38 21.25
CA LEU A 810 -25.63 4.03 21.06
C LEU A 810 -25.81 3.38 22.42
N LEU A 811 -27.03 2.99 22.77
CA LEU A 811 -27.33 2.21 23.96
C LEU A 811 -26.79 0.79 23.81
N ILE A 812 -26.20 0.27 24.87
CA ILE A 812 -25.63 -1.07 24.92
C ILE A 812 -26.00 -1.77 26.22
N ASP A 813 -26.09 -3.09 26.16
CA ASP A 813 -26.27 -3.95 27.33
C ASP A 813 -25.05 -4.88 27.39
N GLN A 814 -24.19 -4.67 28.41
CA GLN A 814 -22.96 -5.44 28.55
C GLN A 814 -23.25 -6.92 28.81
N ASP A 815 -24.26 -7.22 29.65
CA ASP A 815 -24.65 -8.60 29.98
C ASP A 815 -25.22 -9.32 28.74
N GLU A 816 -26.00 -8.63 27.90
CA GLU A 816 -26.52 -9.18 26.63
C GLU A 816 -25.36 -9.52 25.67
N MET A 817 -24.38 -8.62 25.53
CA MET A 817 -23.23 -8.81 24.64
C MET A 817 -22.30 -9.93 25.14
N GLU A 818 -21.99 -9.98 26.43
CA GLU A 818 -21.19 -11.06 27.01
C GLU A 818 -21.87 -12.43 26.86
N GLN A 819 -23.19 -12.51 27.06
CA GLN A 819 -23.96 -13.74 26.81
C GLN A 819 -23.93 -14.18 25.33
N GLN A 820 -23.92 -13.23 24.39
CA GLN A 820 -23.80 -13.55 22.95
C GLN A 820 -22.41 -14.06 22.59
N ILE A 821 -21.36 -13.45 23.17
CA ILE A 821 -19.98 -13.93 23.07
C ILE A 821 -19.88 -15.38 23.60
N GLU A 822 -20.33 -15.64 24.84
CA GLU A 822 -20.27 -16.97 25.44
C GLU A 822 -21.05 -18.01 24.61
N ALA A 823 -22.28 -17.70 24.19
CA ALA A 823 -23.12 -18.62 23.42
C ALA A 823 -22.52 -18.94 22.04
N ARG A 824 -21.84 -17.97 21.38
CA ARG A 824 -21.24 -18.19 20.07
C ARG A 824 -19.97 -19.05 20.14
N ILE A 825 -19.18 -18.89 21.21
CA ILE A 825 -17.99 -19.71 21.50
C ILE A 825 -18.39 -21.12 21.94
N ASP A 826 -19.41 -21.26 22.80
CA ASP A 826 -19.91 -22.58 23.25
C ASP A 826 -20.36 -23.44 22.05
N LYS A 827 -21.02 -22.84 21.05
CA LYS A 827 -21.34 -23.50 19.77
C LYS A 827 -20.08 -23.94 19.00
N GLY A 828 -19.03 -23.11 18.99
CA GLY A 828 -17.75 -23.44 18.37
C GLY A 828 -17.05 -24.63 19.05
N ILE A 829 -16.99 -24.62 20.37
CA ILE A 829 -16.38 -25.68 21.18
C ILE A 829 -17.19 -26.98 21.07
N LYS A 830 -18.53 -26.90 21.02
CA LYS A 830 -19.39 -28.04 20.67
C LYS A 830 -18.99 -28.66 19.32
N ASN A 831 -18.87 -27.84 18.28
CA ASN A 831 -18.46 -28.30 16.94
C ASN A 831 -17.07 -28.94 16.94
N PHE A 832 -16.13 -28.40 17.74
CA PHE A 832 -14.80 -28.98 17.93
C PHE A 832 -14.90 -30.38 18.55
N PHE A 833 -15.59 -30.56 19.68
CA PHE A 833 -15.73 -31.87 20.32
C PHE A 833 -16.52 -32.88 19.47
N GLU A 834 -17.49 -32.44 18.66
CA GLU A 834 -18.16 -33.29 17.67
C GLU A 834 -17.20 -33.77 16.56
N SER A 835 -16.36 -32.87 16.04
CA SER A 835 -15.35 -33.20 15.03
C SER A 835 -14.26 -34.12 15.59
N LEU A 836 -13.79 -33.82 16.80
CA LEU A 836 -12.81 -34.60 17.57
C LEU A 836 -13.27 -36.05 17.77
N ARG A 837 -14.50 -36.26 18.26
CA ARG A 837 -15.07 -37.62 18.41
C ARG A 837 -15.10 -38.36 17.08
N ARG A 838 -15.51 -37.71 16.00
CA ARG A 838 -15.61 -38.31 14.66
C ARG A 838 -14.25 -38.71 14.10
N ALA A 839 -13.24 -37.84 14.25
CA ALA A 839 -11.86 -38.08 13.85
C ALA A 839 -11.30 -39.32 14.54
N PHE A 840 -11.40 -39.36 15.87
CA PHE A 840 -10.81 -40.42 16.68
C PHE A 840 -11.57 -41.75 16.62
N ALA A 841 -12.91 -41.74 16.51
CA ALA A 841 -13.73 -42.95 16.43
C ALA A 841 -13.50 -43.79 15.16
N ARG A 842 -12.93 -43.20 14.10
CA ARG A 842 -12.62 -43.88 12.82
C ARG A 842 -11.16 -44.37 12.73
N SER A 843 -10.31 -43.97 13.66
CA SER A 843 -8.90 -44.36 13.64
C SER A 843 -8.72 -45.83 14.10
N GLU A 844 -7.78 -46.57 13.51
CA GLU A 844 -7.40 -47.93 13.97
C GLU A 844 -6.65 -47.93 15.31
N HIS A 845 -6.78 -46.87 16.12
CA HIS A 845 -5.93 -46.60 17.27
C HIS A 845 -6.57 -47.14 18.54
N SER A 846 -6.28 -48.43 18.80
CA SER A 846 -6.68 -49.12 20.01
C SER A 846 -6.14 -48.42 21.27
N LYS A 847 -7.05 -47.75 22.00
CA LYS A 847 -6.84 -46.99 23.25
C LYS A 847 -6.11 -45.64 23.04
N ILE A 848 -6.91 -44.58 23.05
CA ILE A 848 -6.45 -43.20 23.25
C ILE A 848 -6.36 -42.97 24.75
N ASN A 849 -5.15 -42.74 25.26
CA ASN A 849 -4.93 -42.52 26.69
C ASN A 849 -5.18 -41.05 27.09
N LYS A 850 -4.79 -40.12 26.21
CA LYS A 850 -4.84 -38.67 26.43
C LYS A 850 -4.83 -37.94 25.09
N VAL A 851 -5.54 -36.83 24.98
CA VAL A 851 -5.55 -35.90 23.85
C VAL A 851 -5.14 -34.51 24.34
N ASN A 852 -4.18 -33.90 23.65
CA ASN A 852 -3.69 -32.57 23.96
C ASN A 852 -4.42 -31.54 23.08
N ILE A 853 -5.23 -30.68 23.69
CA ILE A 853 -5.99 -29.64 23.00
C ILE A 853 -5.10 -28.39 22.91
N LEU A 854 -4.59 -28.11 21.71
CA LEU A 854 -3.72 -26.98 21.41
C LEU A 854 -4.59 -25.77 21.03
N LEU A 855 -4.63 -24.74 21.87
CA LEU A 855 -5.34 -23.50 21.56
C LEU A 855 -4.44 -22.59 20.73
N ALA A 856 -4.86 -22.23 19.51
CA ALA A 856 -4.12 -21.33 18.62
C ALA A 856 -4.93 -20.07 18.27
N GLY A 857 -4.27 -19.10 17.63
CA GLY A 857 -4.85 -17.83 17.23
C GLY A 857 -5.03 -16.84 18.40
N ASN A 858 -5.06 -15.54 18.07
CA ASN A 858 -5.15 -14.48 19.07
C ASN A 858 -6.49 -14.50 19.85
N SER A 859 -7.59 -14.93 19.22
CA SER A 859 -8.90 -15.02 19.89
C SER A 859 -8.93 -16.06 21.02
N SER A 860 -8.08 -17.10 20.95
CA SER A 860 -7.95 -18.11 22.01
C SER A 860 -7.31 -17.58 23.30
N LYS A 861 -6.71 -16.38 23.28
CA LYS A 861 -6.21 -15.70 24.49
C LYS A 861 -7.34 -15.30 25.46
N SER A 862 -8.59 -15.25 24.98
CA SER A 862 -9.75 -14.87 25.78
C SER A 862 -10.04 -15.87 26.91
N PRO A 863 -10.15 -15.44 28.19
CA PRO A 863 -10.51 -16.29 29.32
C PRO A 863 -11.85 -17.03 29.15
N VAL A 864 -12.75 -16.49 28.32
CA VAL A 864 -14.05 -17.13 28.01
C VAL A 864 -13.84 -18.47 27.30
N VAL A 865 -12.89 -18.56 26.38
CA VAL A 865 -12.56 -19.78 25.62
C VAL A 865 -12.06 -20.87 26.59
N MET A 866 -11.10 -20.52 27.45
CA MET A 866 -10.57 -21.43 28.48
C MET A 866 -11.66 -21.92 29.43
N ASN A 867 -12.51 -21.03 29.92
CA ASN A 867 -13.60 -21.38 30.84
C ASN A 867 -14.66 -22.31 30.20
N LEU A 868 -14.99 -22.08 28.93
CA LEU A 868 -15.94 -22.95 28.20
C LEU A 868 -15.33 -24.30 27.84
N PHE A 869 -14.04 -24.36 27.46
CA PHE A 869 -13.35 -25.63 27.23
C PHE A 869 -13.32 -26.51 28.49
N ASN A 870 -13.00 -25.95 29.65
CA ASN A 870 -13.04 -26.70 30.92
C ASN A 870 -14.45 -27.25 31.21
N LYS A 871 -15.50 -26.43 31.06
CA LYS A 871 -16.91 -26.89 31.20
C LYS A 871 -17.26 -28.01 30.22
N TRP A 872 -16.71 -28.01 29.00
CA TRP A 872 -16.94 -29.07 28.02
C TRP A 872 -16.16 -30.36 28.33
N ILE A 873 -14.91 -30.26 28.79
CA ILE A 873 -14.12 -31.42 29.23
C ILE A 873 -14.81 -32.14 30.40
N GLU A 874 -15.32 -31.40 31.39
CA GLU A 874 -16.10 -31.97 32.50
C GLU A 874 -17.34 -32.75 32.00
N ARG A 875 -18.05 -32.23 30.99
CA ARG A 875 -19.21 -32.90 30.37
C ARG A 875 -18.81 -34.15 29.60
N GLU A 876 -17.71 -34.12 28.84
CA GLU A 876 -17.23 -35.27 28.07
C GLU A 876 -16.75 -36.41 28.98
N VAL A 877 -16.03 -36.10 30.07
CA VAL A 877 -15.58 -37.09 31.05
C VAL A 877 -16.76 -37.75 31.78
N GLN A 878 -17.84 -37.01 32.05
CA GLN A 878 -19.06 -37.58 32.63
C GLN A 878 -19.82 -38.50 31.65
N ASN A 879 -19.73 -38.24 30.34
CA ASN A 879 -20.37 -39.03 29.29
C ASN A 879 -19.58 -40.30 28.91
N THR A 880 -19.42 -41.20 29.89
CA THR A 880 -18.68 -42.49 29.82
C THR A 880 -19.05 -43.42 28.65
N GLN A 881 -20.17 -43.22 27.95
CA GLN A 881 -20.50 -43.98 26.73
C GLN A 881 -19.63 -43.62 25.52
N ASN A 882 -19.00 -42.44 25.50
CA ASN A 882 -18.34 -41.91 24.29
C ASN A 882 -16.89 -42.41 24.08
N TRP A 883 -16.19 -42.81 25.15
CA TRP A 883 -14.72 -43.00 25.11
C TRP A 883 -14.21 -44.28 25.83
N GLY A 884 -15.09 -45.12 26.40
CA GLY A 884 -14.71 -46.38 27.07
C GLY A 884 -14.47 -46.25 28.58
N GLU A 885 -13.70 -47.17 29.18
CA GLU A 885 -13.23 -47.04 30.57
C GLU A 885 -12.15 -45.95 30.66
N VAL A 886 -12.58 -44.71 30.84
CA VAL A 886 -11.72 -43.52 30.87
C VAL A 886 -11.29 -43.18 32.30
N SER A 887 -9.98 -43.10 32.52
CA SER A 887 -9.37 -42.42 33.68
C SER A 887 -9.47 -40.90 33.54
N GLY A 888 -9.54 -40.17 34.65
CA GLY A 888 -9.92 -38.75 34.71
C GLY A 888 -9.05 -37.71 33.99
N ASP A 889 -8.02 -38.12 33.22
CA ASP A 889 -7.02 -37.26 32.57
C ASP A 889 -7.06 -37.33 31.02
N LEU A 890 -8.22 -37.62 30.41
CA LEU A 890 -8.35 -37.83 28.96
C LEU A 890 -7.99 -36.60 28.11
N PHE A 891 -8.20 -35.39 28.62
CA PHE A 891 -7.92 -34.15 27.90
C PHE A 891 -7.00 -33.25 28.70
N GLU A 892 -5.97 -32.69 28.07
CA GLU A 892 -5.19 -31.57 28.61
C GLU A 892 -5.30 -30.38 27.67
N ILE A 893 -5.68 -29.22 28.20
CA ILE A 893 -5.65 -27.96 27.46
C ILE A 893 -4.25 -27.38 27.53
N LEU A 894 -3.71 -27.03 26.38
CA LEU A 894 -2.47 -26.28 26.20
C LEU A 894 -2.87 -24.88 25.70
N PRO A 895 -2.65 -23.82 26.50
CA PRO A 895 -3.02 -22.45 26.14
C PRO A 895 -2.31 -21.96 24.86
N PRO A 896 -2.68 -20.78 24.32
CA PRO A 896 -1.91 -20.18 23.24
C PRO A 896 -0.50 -19.82 23.72
N LEU A 897 0.52 -20.19 22.95
CA LEU A 897 1.91 -19.77 23.18
C LEU A 897 2.02 -18.24 23.38
N GLY A 898 2.98 -17.79 24.18
CA GLY A 898 3.13 -16.38 24.54
C GLY A 898 2.12 -15.87 25.58
N THR A 899 1.42 -16.76 26.29
CA THR A 899 0.54 -16.41 27.41
C THR A 899 1.08 -16.97 28.73
N GLU A 900 0.77 -16.35 29.87
CA GLU A 900 1.16 -16.87 31.18
C GLU A 900 0.71 -18.32 31.42
N GLY A 901 -0.46 -18.71 30.91
CA GLY A 901 -0.92 -20.10 30.97
C GLY A 901 -0.02 -21.06 30.17
N ALA A 902 0.52 -20.60 29.04
CA ALA A 902 1.49 -21.38 28.27
C ALA A 902 2.84 -21.48 29.00
N TYR A 903 3.35 -20.36 29.52
CA TYR A 903 4.61 -20.30 30.25
C TYR A 903 4.60 -21.24 31.46
N LEU A 904 3.53 -21.24 32.25
CA LEU A 904 3.35 -22.18 33.37
C LEU A 904 3.36 -23.65 32.89
N LYS A 905 2.71 -23.96 31.77
CA LYS A 905 2.68 -25.32 31.18
C LYS A 905 4.03 -25.77 30.62
N GLN A 906 4.86 -24.84 30.15
CA GLN A 906 6.23 -25.09 29.71
C GLN A 906 7.15 -25.32 30.92
N GLU A 907 7.03 -24.49 31.96
CA GLU A 907 7.74 -24.62 33.25
C GLU A 907 7.40 -25.95 33.96
N GLU A 908 6.12 -26.36 33.97
CA GLU A 908 5.66 -27.67 34.46
C GLU A 908 6.36 -28.87 33.77
N ARG A 909 6.87 -28.65 32.55
CA ARG A 909 7.59 -29.65 31.73
C ARG A 909 9.10 -29.39 31.65
N ASN A 910 9.64 -28.61 32.60
CA ASN A 910 11.06 -28.28 32.73
C ASN A 910 11.66 -27.50 31.54
N ARG A 911 10.84 -26.84 30.71
CA ARG A 911 11.34 -25.90 29.70
C ARG A 911 11.71 -24.58 30.39
N VAL A 912 12.83 -23.98 29.97
CA VAL A 912 13.25 -22.66 30.44
C VAL A 912 12.55 -21.61 29.58
N VAL A 913 11.70 -20.80 30.22
CA VAL A 913 10.94 -19.73 29.57
C VAL A 913 11.48 -18.38 30.01
N ASN A 914 11.65 -17.46 29.06
CA ASN A 914 11.88 -16.05 29.35
C ASN A 914 10.72 -15.22 28.79
N ARG A 915 10.00 -14.54 29.68
CA ARG A 915 8.80 -13.76 29.38
C ARG A 915 9.10 -12.47 28.61
N ASP A 916 10.34 -11.99 28.68
CA ASP A 916 10.78 -10.74 28.04
C ASP A 916 11.22 -10.94 26.57
N ILE A 917 11.19 -12.18 26.03
CA ILE A 917 11.59 -12.47 24.65
C ILE A 917 10.41 -12.26 23.69
N ILE A 918 10.29 -11.04 23.18
CA ILE A 918 9.30 -10.63 22.16
C ILE A 918 9.44 -11.37 20.82
N THR A 919 10.56 -12.06 20.57
CA THR A 919 10.79 -12.88 19.37
C THR A 919 10.35 -14.35 19.53
N ALA A 920 9.84 -14.75 20.70
CA ALA A 920 9.35 -16.10 20.92
C ALA A 920 8.08 -16.39 20.10
N PRO A 921 7.83 -17.65 19.71
CA PRO A 921 6.59 -18.02 19.04
C PRO A 921 5.37 -17.79 19.95
N THR A 922 4.33 -17.18 19.39
CA THR A 922 3.06 -16.93 20.07
C THR A 922 1.94 -17.76 19.44
N GLY A 923 0.74 -17.71 20.03
CA GLY A 923 -0.49 -18.28 19.46
C GLY A 923 -0.78 -17.87 18.01
N LYS A 924 -0.18 -16.76 17.53
CA LYS A 924 -0.29 -16.30 16.13
C LYS A 924 1.01 -16.48 15.36
N THR A 925 2.16 -16.05 15.89
CA THR A 925 3.42 -16.14 15.13
C THR A 925 3.91 -17.59 14.95
N GLY A 926 3.55 -18.51 15.86
CA GLY A 926 3.95 -19.92 15.84
C GLY A 926 3.59 -20.69 14.57
N VAL A 927 2.58 -20.25 13.80
CA VAL A 927 2.29 -20.79 12.46
C VAL A 927 3.52 -20.64 11.56
N ALA A 928 4.10 -19.44 11.47
CA ALA A 928 5.22 -19.14 10.59
C ALA A 928 6.51 -19.89 11.03
N PHE A 929 6.76 -20.01 12.34
CA PHE A 929 7.83 -20.86 12.88
C PHE A 929 7.64 -22.33 12.48
N GLY A 930 6.42 -22.85 12.62
CA GLY A 930 6.07 -24.21 12.23
C GLY A 930 6.25 -24.49 10.74
N LEU A 931 6.00 -23.51 9.85
CA LEU A 931 6.30 -23.64 8.42
C LEU A 931 7.78 -23.89 8.16
N VAL A 932 8.67 -23.13 8.82
CA VAL A 932 10.12 -23.29 8.67
C VAL A 932 10.55 -24.69 9.14
N GLN A 933 10.06 -25.14 10.30
CA GLN A 933 10.41 -26.44 10.86
C GLN A 933 9.87 -27.63 10.04
N SER A 934 8.66 -27.49 9.49
CA SER A 934 7.96 -28.53 8.69
C SER A 934 8.22 -28.46 7.17
N ARG A 935 9.11 -27.56 6.73
CA ARG A 935 9.48 -27.39 5.31
C ARG A 935 10.02 -28.69 4.70
N LYS A 936 10.00 -28.79 3.37
CA LYS A 936 10.68 -29.88 2.65
C LYS A 936 12.20 -29.79 2.87
N GLY A 937 12.73 -30.70 3.69
CA GLY A 937 14.14 -30.72 4.09
C GLY A 937 14.40 -30.22 5.52
N GLY A 938 13.36 -29.79 6.25
CA GLY A 938 13.42 -29.57 7.70
C GLY A 938 13.35 -30.89 8.49
N SER A 939 13.44 -30.78 9.81
CA SER A 939 13.48 -31.90 10.77
C SER A 939 12.14 -32.61 10.96
N ILE A 940 11.03 -32.07 10.44
CA ILE A 940 9.69 -32.59 10.72
C ILE A 940 8.97 -32.97 9.43
N LYS A 941 8.40 -34.18 9.42
CA LYS A 941 7.58 -34.66 8.31
C LYS A 941 6.10 -34.42 8.59
N VAL A 942 5.42 -33.77 7.65
CA VAL A 942 3.96 -33.67 7.63
C VAL A 942 3.38 -34.78 6.77
N ILE A 943 2.38 -35.49 7.29
CA ILE A 943 1.57 -36.46 6.54
C ILE A 943 0.11 -36.01 6.64
N ASP A 944 -0.39 -35.48 5.53
CA ASP A 944 -1.80 -35.20 5.32
C ASP A 944 -2.49 -36.50 4.88
N ARG A 945 -3.38 -37.03 5.72
CA ARG A 945 -4.26 -38.17 5.40
C ARG A 945 -5.68 -37.72 5.03
N ASP A 946 -5.96 -36.42 5.04
CA ASP A 946 -7.28 -35.82 4.86
C ASP A 946 -7.50 -35.32 3.42
N MET A 947 -6.42 -35.10 2.65
CA MET A 947 -6.48 -34.80 1.22
C MET A 947 -6.51 -36.05 0.31
N VAL A 948 -7.44 -36.05 -0.64
CA VAL A 948 -7.55 -37.07 -1.70
C VAL A 948 -7.01 -36.48 -3.00
N ASN A 949 -5.95 -37.07 -3.58
CA ASN A 949 -5.27 -36.57 -4.77
C ASN A 949 -4.79 -35.09 -4.71
N GLY A 950 -4.65 -34.53 -3.51
CA GLY A 950 -4.25 -33.14 -3.27
C GLY A 950 -5.41 -32.13 -3.19
N GLU A 951 -6.66 -32.58 -3.30
CA GLU A 951 -7.85 -31.80 -2.96
C GLU A 951 -8.33 -32.12 -1.54
N SER A 952 -8.97 -31.16 -0.89
CA SER A 952 -9.69 -31.41 0.36
C SER A 952 -10.90 -32.32 0.12
N LYS A 953 -11.42 -32.92 1.17
CA LYS A 953 -12.74 -33.58 1.18
C LYS A 953 -13.89 -32.62 0.82
N PHE A 954 -15.07 -33.18 0.55
CA PHE A 954 -16.27 -32.41 0.23
C PHE A 954 -16.68 -31.54 1.42
N LYS A 955 -16.92 -30.24 1.23
CA LYS A 955 -17.06 -29.28 2.34
C LYS A 955 -18.35 -29.43 3.14
N TYR A 956 -19.39 -30.06 2.58
CA TYR A 956 -20.74 -30.01 3.13
C TYR A 956 -21.33 -31.40 3.43
N PHE A 957 -22.13 -31.48 4.48
CA PHE A 957 -23.16 -32.49 4.62
C PHE A 957 -24.32 -32.11 3.70
N LEU A 958 -24.72 -32.98 2.78
CA LEU A 958 -25.79 -32.72 1.82
C LEU A 958 -26.95 -33.68 2.05
N GLY A 959 -28.18 -33.18 2.01
CA GLY A 959 -29.36 -33.98 2.31
C GLY A 959 -30.69 -33.29 2.07
N ILE A 960 -31.75 -33.90 2.61
CA ILE A 960 -33.14 -33.47 2.43
C ILE A 960 -33.77 -33.00 3.74
N GLY A 961 -34.66 -32.01 3.67
CA GLY A 961 -35.45 -31.58 4.81
C GLY A 961 -36.54 -32.59 5.15
N ARG A 962 -36.50 -33.21 6.33
CA ARG A 962 -37.59 -34.06 6.85
C ARG A 962 -38.02 -33.60 8.24
N LYS A 963 -39.31 -33.24 8.36
CA LYS A 963 -39.92 -32.77 9.62
C LYS A 963 -39.18 -31.60 10.29
N GLY A 964 -38.62 -30.69 9.49
CA GLY A 964 -37.84 -29.55 9.98
C GLY A 964 -36.37 -29.86 10.33
N LYS A 965 -35.91 -31.09 10.10
CA LYS A 965 -34.52 -31.50 10.35
C LYS A 965 -33.81 -31.91 9.06
N LEU A 966 -32.52 -31.64 8.97
CA LEU A 966 -31.67 -32.12 7.89
C LEU A 966 -31.46 -33.63 8.05
N LYS A 967 -31.94 -34.41 7.09
CA LYS A 967 -31.54 -35.81 6.92
C LYS A 967 -30.39 -35.84 5.90
N THR A 968 -29.18 -36.02 6.40
CA THR A 968 -27.96 -36.17 5.59
C THR A 968 -28.05 -37.42 4.72
N MET A 969 -27.66 -37.28 3.46
CA MET A 969 -27.67 -38.33 2.42
C MET A 969 -26.29 -38.56 1.83
N ILE A 970 -25.48 -37.50 1.73
CA ILE A 970 -24.06 -37.53 1.34
C ILE A 970 -23.27 -36.84 2.45
N ASP A 971 -22.22 -37.51 2.91
CA ASP A 971 -21.31 -37.03 3.94
C ASP A 971 -20.06 -36.37 3.30
N GLN A 972 -19.36 -35.52 4.04
CA GLN A 972 -18.08 -34.91 3.65
C GLN A 972 -17.00 -35.95 3.28
N GLU A 973 -17.16 -37.15 3.83
CA GLU A 973 -16.21 -38.27 3.79
C GLU A 973 -16.49 -39.27 2.64
N GLU A 974 -17.54 -39.03 1.85
CA GLU A 974 -17.84 -39.84 0.66
C GLU A 974 -16.82 -39.53 -0.46
N GLU A 975 -16.39 -40.56 -1.19
CA GLU A 975 -15.44 -40.38 -2.30
C GLU A 975 -16.07 -39.61 -3.46
N TYR A 976 -15.29 -38.72 -4.09
CA TYR A 976 -15.72 -38.01 -5.28
C TYR A 976 -16.10 -38.94 -6.43
N ASN A 977 -17.07 -38.50 -7.22
CA ASN A 977 -17.62 -39.15 -8.41
C ASN A 977 -18.55 -40.36 -8.19
N ILE A 978 -18.89 -40.70 -6.94
CA ILE A 978 -19.87 -41.75 -6.60
C ILE A 978 -21.31 -41.21 -6.68
N TRP A 979 -22.20 -41.92 -7.40
CA TRP A 979 -23.62 -41.57 -7.51
C TRP A 979 -24.44 -42.11 -6.32
N HIS A 980 -25.09 -41.21 -5.58
CA HIS A 980 -26.00 -41.54 -4.48
C HIS A 980 -27.45 -41.29 -4.89
N LEU A 981 -28.35 -42.26 -4.63
CA LEU A 981 -29.80 -42.06 -4.81
C LEU A 981 -30.31 -41.04 -3.79
N PHE A 982 -30.94 -39.98 -4.27
CA PHE A 982 -31.25 -38.81 -3.44
C PHE A 982 -32.76 -38.64 -3.17
N ILE A 983 -33.57 -38.58 -4.23
CA ILE A 983 -35.02 -38.43 -4.20
C ILE A 983 -35.63 -39.03 -5.48
N ASP A 984 -36.94 -39.28 -5.51
CA ASP A 984 -37.68 -39.67 -6.71
C ASP A 984 -37.73 -38.54 -7.75
N ALA A 985 -37.97 -38.88 -9.02
CA ALA A 985 -38.03 -37.96 -10.15
C ALA A 985 -39.47 -37.61 -10.58
N SER A 986 -40.45 -37.68 -9.66
CA SER A 986 -41.89 -37.47 -9.98
C SER A 986 -42.31 -36.01 -10.15
N GLU A 987 -41.47 -35.05 -9.76
CA GLU A 987 -41.73 -33.61 -9.84
C GLU A 987 -40.53 -32.89 -10.48
N GLU A 988 -40.78 -31.84 -11.28
CA GLU A 988 -39.72 -31.10 -11.95
C GLU A 988 -38.75 -30.41 -10.98
N ASP A 989 -39.25 -29.96 -9.81
CA ASP A 989 -38.54 -29.11 -8.87
C ASP A 989 -38.28 -29.84 -7.54
N PHE A 990 -37.04 -29.83 -7.06
CA PHE A 990 -36.68 -30.39 -5.75
C PHE A 990 -35.75 -29.47 -4.94
N GLU A 991 -35.71 -29.67 -3.62
CA GLU A 991 -34.88 -28.87 -2.71
C GLU A 991 -33.77 -29.72 -2.10
N ILE A 992 -32.53 -29.21 -2.20
CA ILE A 992 -31.39 -29.73 -1.44
C ILE A 992 -31.10 -28.81 -0.25
N TYR A 993 -30.62 -29.42 0.83
CA TYR A 993 -30.14 -28.72 2.02
C TYR A 993 -28.70 -29.13 2.30
N TYR A 994 -27.82 -28.14 2.55
CA TYR A 994 -26.40 -28.40 2.81
C TYR A 994 -25.82 -27.47 3.88
N THR A 995 -24.79 -27.95 4.57
CA THR A 995 -24.10 -27.20 5.64
C THR A 995 -22.72 -27.78 5.89
N SER A 996 -21.79 -26.96 6.38
CA SER A 996 -20.47 -27.43 6.83
C SER A 996 -20.46 -27.85 8.32
N LEU A 997 -21.58 -27.69 9.04
CA LEU A 997 -21.66 -27.95 10.48
C LEU A 997 -21.62 -29.46 10.81
N PRO A 998 -20.66 -29.92 11.65
CA PRO A 998 -20.54 -31.33 12.06
C PRO A 998 -21.82 -31.95 12.62
N GLU A 999 -22.64 -31.16 13.33
CA GLU A 999 -23.93 -31.58 13.92
C GLU A 999 -24.89 -32.20 12.88
N ALA A 1000 -24.76 -31.87 11.59
CA ALA A 1000 -25.56 -32.47 10.51
C ALA A 1000 -25.41 -34.00 10.40
N SER A 1001 -24.26 -34.56 10.76
CA SER A 1001 -24.02 -36.01 10.83
C SER A 1001 -25.02 -36.75 11.75
N THR A 1002 -25.55 -36.08 12.77
CA THR A 1002 -26.51 -36.65 13.74
C THR A 1002 -27.93 -36.80 13.18
N ASN A 1003 -28.21 -36.21 12.01
CA ASN A 1003 -29.55 -36.01 11.46
C ASN A 1003 -30.52 -35.23 12.40
N GLN A 1004 -29.98 -34.48 13.38
CA GLN A 1004 -30.80 -33.68 14.32
C GLN A 1004 -30.82 -32.17 14.02
N LEU A 1005 -29.90 -31.68 13.18
CA LEU A 1005 -29.79 -30.25 12.85
C LEU A 1005 -31.10 -29.69 12.26
N ASP A 1006 -31.56 -28.55 12.77
CA ASP A 1006 -32.69 -27.81 12.20
C ASP A 1006 -32.33 -27.29 10.79
N ILE A 1007 -33.21 -27.51 9.80
CA ILE A 1007 -32.97 -27.06 8.41
C ILE A 1007 -32.77 -25.55 8.27
N LYS A 1008 -33.18 -24.73 9.24
CA LYS A 1008 -32.91 -23.29 9.28
C LYS A 1008 -31.43 -22.94 9.50
N GLN A 1009 -30.62 -23.89 9.98
CA GLN A 1009 -29.17 -23.77 10.12
C GLN A 1009 -28.41 -24.38 8.92
N ALA A 1010 -29.13 -24.87 7.92
CA ALA A 1010 -28.58 -25.32 6.65
C ALA A 1010 -28.95 -24.33 5.54
N GLN A 1011 -28.07 -24.21 4.54
CA GLN A 1011 -28.44 -23.53 3.31
C GLN A 1011 -29.40 -24.40 2.50
N ARG A 1012 -30.28 -23.76 1.72
CA ARG A 1012 -31.26 -24.43 0.87
C ARG A 1012 -31.09 -23.95 -0.57
N LYS A 1013 -30.95 -24.89 -1.51
CA LYS A 1013 -30.91 -24.62 -2.94
C LYS A 1013 -32.00 -25.41 -3.65
N LYS A 1014 -32.73 -24.74 -4.53
CA LYS A 1014 -33.76 -25.35 -5.38
C LYS A 1014 -33.09 -25.78 -6.69
N LEU A 1015 -33.31 -27.02 -7.09
CA LEU A 1015 -32.81 -27.62 -8.34
C LEU A 1015 -34.00 -28.08 -9.18
N ARG A 1016 -33.77 -28.28 -10.49
CA ARG A 1016 -34.83 -28.66 -11.43
C ARG A 1016 -34.35 -29.73 -12.40
N ILE A 1017 -35.12 -30.78 -12.60
CA ILE A 1017 -34.86 -31.83 -13.58
C ILE A 1017 -35.62 -31.58 -14.88
N GLU A 1018 -35.00 -31.90 -16.01
CA GLU A 1018 -35.64 -31.80 -17.34
C GLU A 1018 -36.49 -33.03 -17.70
N HIS A 1019 -36.24 -34.15 -17.03
CA HIS A 1019 -36.93 -35.42 -17.26
C HIS A 1019 -37.66 -35.84 -15.98
N VAL A 1020 -38.99 -35.87 -16.03
CA VAL A 1020 -39.87 -36.26 -14.93
C VAL A 1020 -40.45 -37.64 -15.24
N ASP A 1021 -40.25 -38.59 -14.33
CA ASP A 1021 -40.77 -39.96 -14.43
C ASP A 1021 -41.01 -40.53 -13.03
N ASP A 1022 -42.25 -40.96 -12.76
CA ASP A 1022 -42.70 -41.56 -11.48
C ASP A 1022 -41.94 -42.85 -11.10
N SER A 1023 -41.22 -43.46 -12.05
CA SER A 1023 -40.45 -44.70 -11.88
C SER A 1023 -38.92 -44.49 -11.82
N ALA A 1024 -38.44 -43.26 -12.03
CA ALA A 1024 -37.02 -42.92 -11.99
C ALA A 1024 -36.63 -42.16 -10.70
N PHE A 1025 -35.32 -42.02 -10.49
CA PHE A 1025 -34.75 -41.32 -9.34
C PHE A 1025 -33.75 -40.25 -9.76
N VAL A 1026 -33.66 -39.20 -8.94
CA VAL A 1026 -32.58 -38.22 -8.99
C VAL A 1026 -31.39 -38.78 -8.20
N TYR A 1027 -30.25 -38.90 -8.88
CA TYR A 1027 -28.97 -39.23 -8.29
C TYR A 1027 -28.11 -37.98 -8.16
N ILE A 1028 -27.32 -37.88 -7.09
CA ILE A 1028 -26.34 -36.80 -6.87
C ILE A 1028 -24.97 -37.40 -6.60
N ARG A 1029 -23.92 -36.77 -7.12
CA ARG A 1029 -22.51 -37.07 -6.79
C ARG A 1029 -21.73 -35.80 -6.47
N THR A 1030 -20.70 -35.91 -5.66
CA THR A 1030 -19.72 -34.84 -5.41
C THR A 1030 -18.62 -34.92 -6.47
N ILE A 1031 -18.06 -33.78 -6.89
CA ILE A 1031 -17.00 -33.73 -7.93
C ILE A 1031 -15.73 -33.02 -7.42
N SER A 1032 -15.90 -31.99 -6.61
CA SER A 1032 -14.84 -31.23 -5.96
C SER A 1032 -15.38 -30.68 -4.62
N PRO A 1033 -14.57 -29.97 -3.79
CA PRO A 1033 -14.96 -29.58 -2.44
C PRO A 1033 -16.29 -28.80 -2.32
N THR A 1034 -16.70 -28.11 -3.39
CA THR A 1034 -17.90 -27.25 -3.46
C THR A 1034 -18.88 -27.67 -4.56
N VAL A 1035 -18.51 -28.62 -5.42
CA VAL A 1035 -19.30 -29.00 -6.62
C VAL A 1035 -20.04 -30.31 -6.40
N ILE A 1036 -21.32 -30.30 -6.79
CA ILE A 1036 -22.10 -31.52 -7.04
C ILE A 1036 -22.56 -31.61 -8.49
N GLU A 1037 -22.88 -32.82 -8.93
CA GLU A 1037 -23.61 -33.09 -10.16
C GLU A 1037 -24.88 -33.87 -9.83
N TYR A 1038 -25.96 -33.64 -10.58
CA TYR A 1038 -27.20 -34.40 -10.47
C TYR A 1038 -27.73 -34.86 -11.83
N VAL A 1039 -28.40 -36.00 -11.84
CA VAL A 1039 -28.93 -36.65 -13.06
C VAL A 1039 -30.14 -37.52 -12.73
N VAL A 1040 -31.03 -37.75 -13.70
CA VAL A 1040 -32.16 -38.68 -13.58
C VAL A 1040 -31.81 -40.03 -14.20
N ALA A 1041 -32.09 -41.14 -13.51
CA ALA A 1041 -31.88 -42.50 -14.01
C ALA A 1041 -32.80 -43.53 -13.32
N ASP A 1042 -32.98 -44.70 -13.95
CA ASP A 1042 -33.64 -45.85 -13.34
C ASP A 1042 -32.77 -46.53 -12.27
N GLU A 1043 -33.41 -47.26 -11.36
CA GLU A 1043 -32.77 -48.06 -10.31
C GLU A 1043 -31.94 -49.23 -10.91
N GLY A 1044 -30.69 -48.92 -11.28
CA GLY A 1044 -29.70 -49.85 -11.84
C GLY A 1044 -29.04 -49.36 -13.14
N SER A 1045 -29.70 -48.49 -13.90
CA SER A 1045 -29.14 -47.88 -15.13
C SER A 1045 -27.93 -46.99 -14.83
N ILE A 1046 -27.95 -46.30 -13.68
CA ILE A 1046 -26.90 -45.40 -13.19
C ILE A 1046 -25.50 -46.06 -13.14
N LEU A 1047 -25.42 -47.35 -12.78
CA LEU A 1047 -24.15 -48.09 -12.67
C LEU A 1047 -23.49 -48.35 -14.02
N ASN A 1048 -24.25 -48.29 -15.11
CA ASN A 1048 -23.76 -48.46 -16.47
C ASN A 1048 -23.52 -47.12 -17.19
N GLY A 1049 -23.67 -45.98 -16.48
CA GLY A 1049 -23.58 -44.65 -17.07
C GLY A 1049 -24.72 -44.31 -18.03
N VAL A 1050 -25.87 -44.98 -17.89
CA VAL A 1050 -27.07 -44.73 -18.71
C VAL A 1050 -28.00 -43.82 -17.91
N TYR A 1051 -28.30 -42.67 -18.49
CA TYR A 1051 -29.07 -41.59 -17.85
C TYR A 1051 -30.29 -41.21 -18.70
N LEU A 1052 -31.34 -40.74 -18.05
CA LEU A 1052 -32.58 -40.24 -18.67
C LEU A 1052 -32.55 -38.71 -18.89
N SER A 1053 -31.61 -38.01 -18.24
CA SER A 1053 -31.34 -36.58 -18.43
C SER A 1053 -29.86 -36.32 -18.72
N GLU A 1054 -29.53 -35.10 -19.16
CA GLU A 1054 -28.14 -34.63 -19.11
C GLU A 1054 -27.67 -34.48 -17.65
N ILE A 1055 -26.36 -34.60 -17.43
CA ILE A 1055 -25.73 -34.36 -16.13
C ILE A 1055 -25.69 -32.85 -15.88
N ASN A 1056 -26.34 -32.41 -14.82
CA ASN A 1056 -26.39 -31.01 -14.43
C ASN A 1056 -25.39 -30.72 -13.30
N LYS A 1057 -24.47 -29.78 -13.52
CA LYS A 1057 -23.44 -29.37 -12.55
C LYS A 1057 -23.93 -28.20 -11.68
N VAL A 1058 -23.67 -28.25 -10.38
CA VAL A 1058 -24.10 -27.25 -9.40
C VAL A 1058 -22.96 -26.92 -8.44
N GLU A 1059 -22.59 -25.64 -8.39
CA GLU A 1059 -21.74 -25.08 -7.33
C GLU A 1059 -22.55 -24.86 -6.05
N LEU A 1060 -22.00 -25.21 -4.88
CA LEU A 1060 -22.52 -24.87 -3.55
C LEU A 1060 -21.61 -23.80 -2.91
N SER A 1061 -22.17 -22.96 -2.03
CA SER A 1061 -21.52 -21.77 -1.45
C SER A 1061 -21.53 -21.75 0.08
#